data_AF-A0A3M7ESC4-F1
#
_entry.id   AF-A0A3M7ESC4-F1
#
_cell.length_a   1.000
_cell.length_b   1.000
_cell.length_c   1.000
_cell.angle_alpha   90.00
_cell.angle_beta   90.00
_cell.angle_gamma   90.00
#
_symmetry.space_group_name_H-M   'P 1'
#
loop_
_entity.id
_entity.type
_entity.pdbx_description
1 polymer ?
#
loop_
_entity_poly.entity_id
_entity_poly.type
_entity_poly.pdbx_seq_one_letter_code
_entity_poly.pdbx_strand_id
1 'polypeptide(L)'
;MMLSLNTSYFLLLASAAQGLGLDNAHHPEAACESLLESFHSTKDVTVNFAQYVPAGTNLTINQREDLETCTGRSQVVPVDLCRVAMFVRTSPISNITMEAWLPTNWTGRFLSTGNGGTNGCISYGDIAYATSLGFASVGANNGHNGTSGEAFYQNTEVVADFAYRSVHTGVIVGKEITKAYYEKEHHKSYYLGCSTGGRQGFKSAQDFPEDFDGIVAGAPALAFNNLSSWSGHFLPITGSSTSATWLSPADWALVHEDILRQCDKRDGVEDGILEDPDLCYYRPDTLQCPSSNSTGCLTSAQVQTVRQVFEPYYGVNGSLIYPRMQPGSELVAPYIYYNGQPFQYTVDWMRYAILNDTTWQADNLTVQLAAYAAEVDPYNISTWNGDLSPFQSRGGKILQYHGLADAIISSDNSPRYYEHVVTTMGMPPSELDDFYRFFRISGMGHCSGGEGAWQIGQGASGAPNATNDPQHNVLMRIVEWVENGNGPETVTGTKFVNDTPSLGIDFQRKHCKFPLRNVCIDPENYKKPEAWETTYGNDHNRAPERATDNEDDPNVSLVQSSILIMPHFGRPYSVRAALQAILDESFSTARPRASIAQRRAFHDYFVTHLPSSSLSPDRSPSHRLPRDESQPHSGPSSRAAQFAQNPSSRDTTIVRIPIRNAKHHFGAGVSRGSRPHNEDTYQAGTIEIPAFAKRRPVSLSRRPGSEMPGEAAKSESGDPQVFYFGVFDGHGGTECSEFLRDRLHGYVEEAALLFGMESSLQRGSSADASSLDSEGGIMGEQDAEDLQKSLVSSWKETVGGYFKRFKPEYFPAVKNYTGPEPPETLNNSSVETVLTYAFLKADLDFTAAQARKHSQQDSSDATNPADDPVLSDKPINDNDMLFHPERPASQNLLHRPQRPNSSPDLSAPIGGSTRFQGGSTASVAMISTPTAVPFWHPAAPSTLIAAHVGDTRILLSRTSDGKPVPLTTNHHPDAPVEASRLRRYAATFVTDSFGEERIGGLANTRSFGDVGSKRIGVSAEPQIVKADLGPAEYAFVVLMSDGISSVLSDQEIVDIIKEAKTPAQAAKDLTDFAVEVAQSADNATALVVRLGGWERRSEGGGGSIGTKEQRDYRKQEAEDPRARRR
;
A
#
# COMPACT_ATOMS: atom_id res chain seq x y z
N MET A 1 8.82 -91.28 47.98
CA MET A 1 9.91 -90.56 48.66
C MET A 1 9.53 -89.09 48.64
N MET A 2 8.78 -88.61 49.64
CA MET A 2 9.29 -87.90 50.85
C MET A 2 10.07 -86.63 50.47
N LEU A 3 9.75 -85.39 50.86
CA LEU A 3 8.83 -84.79 51.86
C LEU A 3 8.68 -83.29 51.44
N SER A 4 7.46 -82.71 51.31
CA SER A 4 6.84 -81.71 52.21
C SER A 4 7.41 -80.25 52.12
N LEU A 5 6.68 -79.13 51.94
CA LEU A 5 5.28 -78.78 52.22
C LEU A 5 4.80 -77.52 51.43
N ASN A 6 3.55 -77.63 50.96
CA ASN A 6 2.42 -76.67 50.90
C ASN A 6 2.39 -75.39 50.05
N THR A 7 1.64 -75.56 48.96
CA THR A 7 0.66 -74.70 48.27
C THR A 7 -0.38 -74.00 49.16
N SER A 8 -0.90 -72.86 48.66
CA SER A 8 -2.30 -72.32 48.67
C SER A 8 -2.29 -70.77 48.75
N TYR A 9 -3.11 -69.94 48.11
CA TYR A 9 -4.19 -70.05 47.10
C TYR A 9 -4.45 -68.61 46.58
N PHE A 10 -5.01 -68.52 45.37
CA PHE A 10 -5.48 -67.30 44.70
C PHE A 10 -6.76 -66.70 45.33
N LEU A 11 -6.96 -65.39 45.12
CA LEU A 11 -8.23 -64.63 45.00
C LEU A 11 -9.16 -64.45 46.23
N LEU A 12 -9.21 -63.22 46.76
CA LEU A 12 -10.40 -62.34 46.89
C LEU A 12 -10.14 -61.26 47.95
N LEU A 13 -10.19 -59.97 47.55
CA LEU A 13 -10.95 -58.91 48.23
C LEU A 13 -10.80 -57.60 47.47
N ALA A 14 -11.95 -57.09 47.02
CA ALA A 14 -12.12 -55.76 46.45
C ALA A 14 -12.55 -54.77 47.54
N SER A 15 -12.19 -53.50 47.30
CA SER A 15 -12.85 -52.24 47.69
C SER A 15 -12.83 -51.73 49.15
N ALA A 16 -12.27 -50.50 49.25
CA ALA A 16 -12.60 -49.38 50.16
C ALA A 16 -12.18 -49.51 51.64
N ALA A 17 -11.60 -48.52 52.32
CA ALA A 17 -11.26 -47.13 52.02
C ALA A 17 -10.28 -46.60 53.09
N GLN A 18 -9.49 -45.60 52.70
CA GLN A 18 -9.08 -44.41 53.48
C GLN A 18 -8.37 -44.58 54.84
N GLY A 19 -7.19 -43.94 54.91
CA GLY A 19 -6.82 -43.20 56.12
C GLY A 19 -5.51 -43.59 56.79
N LEU A 20 -4.38 -43.43 56.10
CA LEU A 20 -3.12 -42.98 56.73
C LEU A 20 -2.40 -42.07 55.73
N GLY A 21 -2.78 -40.78 55.76
CA GLY A 21 -1.97 -39.71 55.20
C GLY A 21 -0.81 -39.43 56.15
N LEU A 22 0.41 -39.56 55.64
CA LEU A 22 1.65 -38.93 56.10
C LEU A 22 2.58 -38.85 54.86
N ASP A 23 2.72 -37.63 54.34
CA ASP A 23 3.85 -37.07 53.58
C ASP A 23 4.59 -37.95 52.55
N ASN A 24 4.05 -38.02 51.33
CA ASN A 24 4.91 -38.12 50.14
C ASN A 24 5.19 -36.69 49.66
N ALA A 25 6.08 -35.99 50.37
CA ALA A 25 6.72 -34.80 49.83
C ALA A 25 7.39 -35.22 48.51
N HIS A 26 6.98 -34.62 47.39
CA HIS A 26 7.61 -34.82 46.08
C HIS A 26 9.13 -34.74 46.24
N HIS A 27 9.85 -35.81 45.90
CA HIS A 27 11.29 -35.73 45.68
C HIS A 27 11.49 -35.04 44.31
N PRO A 28 11.83 -33.74 44.25
CA PRO A 28 11.94 -33.01 42.98
C PRO A 28 13.00 -33.61 42.06
N GLU A 29 14.03 -34.24 42.65
CA GLU A 29 15.06 -35.01 41.96
C GLU A 29 14.46 -36.19 41.18
N ALA A 30 13.67 -37.03 41.83
CA ALA A 30 13.05 -38.20 41.20
C ALA A 30 12.01 -37.79 40.14
N ALA A 31 11.24 -36.73 40.39
CA ALA A 31 10.31 -36.18 39.40
C ALA A 31 11.05 -35.68 38.15
N CYS A 32 12.19 -35.00 38.34
CA CYS A 32 13.01 -34.50 37.24
C CYS A 32 13.58 -35.65 36.38
N GLU A 33 14.19 -36.65 37.03
CA GLU A 33 14.78 -37.80 36.33
C GLU A 33 13.72 -38.61 35.55
N SER A 34 12.50 -38.69 36.08
CA SER A 34 11.40 -39.42 35.42
C SER A 34 10.97 -38.82 34.08
N LEU A 35 11.23 -37.52 33.83
CA LEU A 35 10.86 -36.86 32.56
C LEU A 35 11.57 -37.46 31.35
N LEU A 36 12.75 -38.06 31.54
CA LEU A 36 13.51 -38.68 30.45
C LEU A 36 12.73 -39.82 29.78
N GLU A 37 11.97 -40.60 30.56
CA GLU A 37 11.22 -41.76 30.08
C GLU A 37 9.72 -41.48 29.92
N SER A 38 9.16 -40.55 30.71
CA SER A 38 7.72 -40.33 30.79
C SER A 38 7.19 -39.21 29.89
N PHE A 39 8.05 -38.29 29.41
CA PHE A 39 7.60 -37.17 28.61
C PHE A 39 7.32 -37.59 27.16
N HIS A 40 6.06 -37.42 26.75
CA HIS A 40 5.61 -37.60 25.36
C HIS A 40 4.96 -36.30 24.87
N SER A 41 5.52 -35.73 23.80
CA SER A 41 5.05 -34.48 23.20
C SER A 41 4.17 -34.74 21.97
N THR A 42 3.32 -33.77 21.62
CA THR A 42 2.62 -33.77 20.31
C THR A 42 3.55 -33.46 19.13
N LYS A 43 4.75 -32.97 19.41
CA LYS A 43 5.83 -32.73 18.44
C LYS A 43 6.84 -33.87 18.45
N ASP A 44 7.69 -33.92 17.42
CA ASP A 44 8.81 -34.87 17.38
C ASP A 44 9.95 -34.38 18.28
N VAL A 45 9.85 -34.75 19.57
CA VAL A 45 10.77 -34.34 20.64
C VAL A 45 11.57 -35.54 21.12
N THR A 46 12.88 -35.37 21.22
CA THR A 46 13.79 -36.26 21.93
C THR A 46 14.34 -35.54 23.16
N VAL A 47 14.07 -36.08 24.36
CA VAL A 47 14.68 -35.58 25.60
C VAL A 47 16.11 -36.09 25.67
N ASN A 48 17.09 -35.17 25.64
CA ASN A 48 18.51 -35.51 25.69
C ASN A 48 18.93 -35.87 27.12
N PHE A 49 18.50 -35.06 28.09
CA PHE A 49 18.66 -35.31 29.51
C PHE A 49 17.66 -34.50 30.31
N ALA A 50 17.32 -34.98 31.51
CA ALA A 50 16.64 -34.24 32.55
C ALA A 50 17.48 -34.35 33.84
N GLN A 51 17.89 -33.21 34.40
CA GLN A 51 18.82 -33.15 35.52
C GLN A 51 18.34 -32.16 36.57
N TYR A 52 18.27 -32.62 37.83
CA TYR A 52 18.07 -31.71 38.96
C TYR A 52 19.33 -30.87 39.22
N VAL A 53 19.16 -29.57 39.34
CA VAL A 53 20.25 -28.60 39.54
C VAL A 53 19.97 -27.76 40.79
N PRO A 54 20.79 -27.90 41.85
CA PRO A 54 20.65 -27.08 43.06
C PRO A 54 21.00 -25.60 42.84
N ALA A 55 20.38 -24.73 43.63
CA ALA A 55 20.68 -23.30 43.69
C ALA A 55 22.18 -23.05 43.99
N GLY A 56 22.76 -22.04 43.35
CA GLY A 56 24.17 -21.70 43.44
C GLY A 56 25.10 -22.53 42.56
N THR A 57 24.59 -23.56 41.87
CA THR A 57 25.39 -24.35 40.92
C THR A 57 25.81 -23.47 39.75
N ASN A 58 27.12 -23.44 39.45
CA ASN A 58 27.62 -22.81 38.23
C ASN A 58 27.64 -23.85 37.10
N LEU A 59 26.58 -23.89 36.29
CA LEU A 59 26.47 -24.82 35.18
C LEU A 59 27.49 -24.48 34.11
N THR A 60 28.27 -25.47 33.70
CA THR A 60 29.09 -25.36 32.48
C THR A 60 28.24 -25.78 31.29
N ILE A 61 28.16 -24.92 30.28
CA ILE A 61 27.43 -25.22 29.05
C ILE A 61 28.42 -25.89 28.11
N ASN A 62 28.33 -27.22 27.98
CA ASN A 62 29.32 -28.06 27.30
C ASN A 62 29.54 -27.61 25.84
N GLN A 63 30.81 -27.36 25.51
CA GLN A 63 31.24 -26.81 24.24
C GLN A 63 31.37 -27.91 23.18
N ARG A 64 30.40 -27.99 22.28
CA ARG A 64 30.71 -28.40 20.91
C ARG A 64 31.32 -27.18 20.18
N GLU A 65 32.18 -27.41 19.20
CA GLU A 65 32.89 -26.34 18.46
C GLU A 65 31.93 -25.30 17.85
N ASP A 66 30.72 -25.72 17.44
CA ASP A 66 29.67 -24.88 16.88
C ASP A 66 29.01 -23.91 17.88
N LEU A 67 29.27 -24.07 19.20
CA LEU A 67 28.77 -23.19 20.26
C LEU A 67 29.84 -22.24 20.82
N GLU A 68 31.08 -22.30 20.33
CA GLU A 68 32.19 -21.46 20.83
C GLU A 68 31.93 -19.95 20.67
N THR A 69 31.18 -19.58 19.65
CA THR A 69 30.83 -18.19 19.34
C THR A 69 29.69 -17.65 20.20
N CYS A 70 28.95 -18.51 20.91
CA CYS A 70 27.90 -18.10 21.83
C CYS A 70 28.49 -17.52 23.13
N THR A 71 27.92 -16.41 23.60
CA THR A 71 28.32 -15.79 24.88
C THR A 71 27.79 -16.61 26.06
N GLY A 72 28.56 -16.67 27.16
CA GLY A 72 28.14 -17.33 28.39
C GLY A 72 28.50 -18.82 28.43
N ARG A 73 29.78 -19.11 28.74
CA ARG A 73 30.29 -20.50 28.88
C ARG A 73 29.79 -21.20 30.15
N SER A 74 29.27 -20.41 31.08
CA SER A 74 28.72 -20.89 32.32
C SER A 74 27.59 -19.99 32.78
N GLN A 75 26.64 -20.56 33.51
CA GLN A 75 25.53 -19.83 34.09
C GLN A 75 25.31 -20.28 35.53
N VAL A 76 25.30 -19.33 36.46
CA VAL A 76 24.91 -19.59 37.84
C VAL A 76 23.40 -19.77 37.89
N VAL A 77 22.97 -20.89 38.46
CA VAL A 77 21.57 -21.23 38.67
C VAL A 77 21.10 -20.64 39.99
N PRO A 78 20.12 -19.72 40.00
CA PRO A 78 19.78 -18.96 41.21
C PRO A 78 18.86 -19.72 42.17
N VAL A 79 18.14 -20.74 41.69
CA VAL A 79 17.13 -21.49 42.44
C VAL A 79 17.22 -22.98 42.13
N ASP A 80 16.75 -23.83 43.03
CA ASP A 80 16.61 -25.27 42.79
C ASP A 80 15.65 -25.50 41.60
N LEU A 81 16.08 -26.25 40.59
CA LEU A 81 15.27 -26.49 39.40
C LEU A 81 15.56 -27.83 38.71
N CYS A 82 14.60 -28.31 37.93
CA CYS A 82 14.81 -29.36 36.96
C CYS A 82 15.20 -28.75 35.60
N ARG A 83 16.39 -29.08 35.10
CA ARG A 83 16.89 -28.68 33.78
C ARG A 83 16.64 -29.80 32.80
N VAL A 84 15.89 -29.53 31.74
CA VAL A 84 15.63 -30.49 30.67
C VAL A 84 16.16 -29.94 29.36
N ALA A 85 17.03 -30.69 28.69
CA ALA A 85 17.50 -30.37 27.35
C ALA A 85 16.83 -31.29 26.33
N MET A 86 16.34 -30.70 25.24
CA MET A 86 15.56 -31.39 24.22
C MET A 86 16.07 -31.06 22.82
N PHE A 87 15.98 -32.05 21.96
CA PHE A 87 16.08 -31.91 20.52
C PHE A 87 14.67 -32.00 19.93
N VAL A 88 14.26 -31.01 19.15
CA VAL A 88 12.93 -30.98 18.52
C VAL A 88 13.09 -30.84 17.03
N ARG A 89 12.62 -31.84 16.28
CA ARG A 89 12.65 -31.80 14.82
C ARG A 89 11.54 -30.88 14.30
N THR A 90 11.91 -29.84 13.54
CA THR A 90 10.98 -28.85 12.98
C THR A 90 10.64 -29.14 11.51
N SER A 91 11.54 -29.79 10.77
CA SER A 91 11.32 -30.30 9.42
C SER A 91 12.24 -31.52 9.14
N PRO A 92 12.19 -32.15 7.96
CA PRO A 92 13.16 -33.18 7.59
C PRO A 92 14.62 -32.69 7.54
N ILE A 93 14.85 -31.39 7.39
CA ILE A 93 16.18 -30.77 7.20
C ILE A 93 16.49 -29.64 8.18
N SER A 94 15.69 -29.50 9.25
CA SER A 94 15.89 -28.48 10.29
C SER A 94 15.41 -29.00 11.65
N ASN A 95 15.96 -28.43 12.71
CA ASN A 95 15.67 -28.79 14.09
C ASN A 95 16.03 -27.65 15.03
N ILE A 96 15.50 -27.69 16.24
CA ILE A 96 15.88 -26.80 17.33
C ILE A 96 16.43 -27.60 18.51
N THR A 97 17.45 -27.06 19.15
CA THR A 97 17.83 -27.41 20.51
C THR A 97 17.14 -26.44 21.44
N MET A 98 16.42 -26.95 22.43
CA MET A 98 15.78 -26.11 23.44
C MET A 98 16.03 -26.66 24.84
N GLU A 99 16.01 -25.77 25.82
CA GLU A 99 16.02 -26.13 27.22
C GLU A 99 14.80 -25.60 27.95
N ALA A 100 14.32 -26.38 28.92
CA ALA A 100 13.32 -25.99 29.88
C ALA A 100 13.93 -26.04 31.29
N TRP A 101 13.85 -24.94 32.02
CA TRP A 101 14.28 -24.85 33.41
C TRP A 101 13.04 -24.66 34.30
N LEU A 102 12.77 -25.66 35.13
CA LEU A 102 11.53 -25.83 35.88
C LEU A 102 11.83 -25.68 37.39
N PRO A 103 11.67 -24.48 37.97
CA PRO A 103 12.03 -24.23 39.37
C PRO A 103 11.13 -24.99 40.36
N THR A 104 11.69 -25.48 41.45
CA THR A 104 10.90 -26.13 42.52
C THR A 104 9.87 -25.19 43.13
N ASN A 105 10.23 -23.92 43.30
CA ASN A 105 9.33 -22.85 43.76
C ASN A 105 8.58 -22.19 42.59
N TRP A 106 7.79 -22.97 41.87
CA TRP A 106 7.04 -22.51 40.70
C TRP A 106 5.81 -21.68 41.08
N THR A 107 5.66 -20.52 40.43
CA THR A 107 4.55 -19.57 40.67
C THR A 107 3.29 -19.90 39.89
N GLY A 108 3.31 -20.95 39.05
CA GLY A 108 2.23 -21.23 38.08
C GLY A 108 2.41 -20.51 36.74
N ARG A 109 3.47 -19.72 36.56
CA ARG A 109 3.73 -18.93 35.34
C ARG A 109 4.68 -19.65 34.39
N PHE A 110 4.38 -19.60 33.11
CA PHE A 110 5.26 -20.06 32.03
C PHE A 110 5.94 -18.86 31.37
N LEU A 111 7.20 -19.00 30.94
CA LEU A 111 7.92 -17.97 30.20
C LEU A 111 8.77 -18.55 29.06
N SER A 112 8.77 -17.90 27.90
CA SER A 112 9.76 -18.12 26.85
C SER A 112 10.72 -16.95 26.74
N THR A 113 12.00 -17.24 26.55
CA THR A 113 13.02 -16.26 26.15
C THR A 113 13.17 -16.22 24.63
N GLY A 114 13.93 -15.24 24.14
CA GLY A 114 14.33 -15.10 22.74
C GLY A 114 15.84 -15.16 22.51
N ASN A 115 16.26 -14.71 21.33
CA ASN A 115 17.66 -14.73 20.86
C ASN A 115 18.19 -13.32 20.53
N GLY A 116 19.42 -13.22 20.02
CA GLY A 116 20.06 -11.97 19.64
C GLY A 116 20.76 -12.05 18.27
N GLY A 117 20.83 -10.95 17.54
CA GLY A 117 21.42 -10.92 16.19
C GLY A 117 20.87 -12.02 15.26
N THR A 118 21.73 -12.58 14.41
CA THR A 118 21.42 -13.77 13.60
C THR A 118 21.81 -15.08 14.30
N ASN A 119 22.00 -15.07 15.62
CA ASN A 119 22.55 -16.21 16.33
C ASN A 119 21.51 -17.30 16.60
N GLY A 120 22.05 -18.50 16.80
CA GLY A 120 21.36 -19.66 17.33
C GLY A 120 21.83 -19.99 18.75
N CYS A 121 21.94 -18.97 19.61
CA CYS A 121 22.42 -19.14 20.98
C CYS A 121 21.25 -19.05 21.96
N ILE A 122 21.13 -20.04 22.85
CA ILE A 122 20.15 -20.01 23.95
C ILE A 122 20.58 -18.96 24.98
N SER A 123 19.68 -18.04 25.32
CA SER A 123 19.89 -16.97 26.30
C SER A 123 19.80 -17.50 27.74
N TYR A 124 20.77 -18.30 28.18
CA TYR A 124 20.77 -18.94 29.51
C TYR A 124 20.69 -17.94 30.66
N GLY A 125 21.27 -16.75 30.51
CA GLY A 125 21.14 -15.68 31.50
C GLY A 125 19.69 -15.27 31.73
N ASP A 126 18.91 -15.12 30.66
CA ASP A 126 17.50 -14.72 30.77
C ASP A 126 16.62 -15.86 31.30
N ILE A 127 16.96 -17.12 30.97
CA ILE A 127 16.32 -18.29 31.57
C ILE A 127 16.60 -18.32 33.09
N ALA A 128 17.86 -18.10 33.50
CA ALA A 128 18.23 -18.02 34.91
C ALA A 128 17.51 -16.85 35.61
N TYR A 129 17.42 -15.69 34.96
CA TYR A 129 16.72 -14.53 35.48
C TYR A 129 15.22 -14.82 35.70
N ALA A 130 14.53 -15.36 34.69
CA ALA A 130 13.11 -15.68 34.80
C ALA A 130 12.84 -16.80 35.84
N THR A 131 13.68 -17.83 35.88
CA THR A 131 13.54 -18.89 36.91
C THR A 131 13.78 -18.35 38.32
N SER A 132 14.66 -17.35 38.50
CA SER A 132 14.83 -16.71 39.81
C SER A 132 13.56 -16.03 40.34
N LEU A 133 12.67 -15.63 39.43
CA LEU A 133 11.35 -15.03 39.72
C LEU A 133 10.22 -16.08 39.73
N GLY A 134 10.56 -17.37 39.68
CA GLY A 134 9.63 -18.50 39.83
C GLY A 134 8.86 -18.88 38.56
N PHE A 135 9.34 -18.51 37.37
CA PHE A 135 8.77 -18.93 36.09
C PHE A 135 9.33 -20.27 35.62
N ALA A 136 8.47 -21.14 35.11
CA ALA A 136 8.91 -22.26 34.28
C ALA A 136 9.37 -21.70 32.93
N SER A 137 10.67 -21.70 32.68
CA SER A 137 11.28 -20.89 31.61
C SER A 137 11.89 -21.75 30.53
N VAL A 138 11.67 -21.41 29.27
CA VAL A 138 12.26 -22.09 28.12
C VAL A 138 13.07 -21.14 27.23
N GLY A 139 14.03 -21.69 26.51
CA GLY A 139 14.73 -21.00 25.43
C GLY A 139 15.24 -21.98 24.38
N ALA A 140 15.26 -21.54 23.12
CA ALA A 140 15.65 -22.36 21.97
C ALA A 140 16.80 -21.70 21.20
N ASN A 141 17.54 -22.51 20.44
CA ASN A 141 18.69 -22.09 19.64
C ASN A 141 18.31 -21.49 18.27
N ASN A 142 17.06 -21.07 18.07
CA ASN A 142 16.64 -20.37 16.84
C ASN A 142 16.76 -21.15 15.52
N GLY A 143 17.02 -22.47 15.55
CA GLY A 143 17.13 -23.33 14.36
C GLY A 143 18.55 -23.73 13.96
N HIS A 144 19.58 -23.17 14.61
CA HIS A 144 20.99 -23.44 14.32
C HIS A 144 21.87 -23.20 15.55
N ASN A 145 23.18 -23.41 15.44
CA ASN A 145 24.12 -23.16 16.54
C ASN A 145 25.14 -22.08 16.12
N GLY A 146 25.57 -21.27 17.08
CA GLY A 146 26.57 -20.23 16.88
C GLY A 146 25.99 -18.90 16.39
N THR A 147 26.86 -17.92 16.13
CA THR A 147 26.45 -16.54 15.80
C THR A 147 26.33 -16.24 14.31
N SER A 148 26.88 -17.09 13.45
CA SER A 148 26.82 -16.91 12.00
C SER A 148 25.49 -17.35 11.41
N GLY A 149 25.05 -16.68 10.35
CA GLY A 149 23.93 -17.07 9.51
C GLY A 149 24.28 -18.09 8.42
N GLU A 150 25.47 -18.68 8.40
CA GLU A 150 25.87 -19.69 7.40
C GLU A 150 24.86 -20.85 7.30
N ALA A 151 24.24 -21.23 8.42
CA ALA A 151 23.22 -22.27 8.48
C ALA A 151 21.96 -21.96 7.63
N PHE A 152 21.75 -20.70 7.22
CA PHE A 152 20.66 -20.30 6.31
C PHE A 152 20.95 -20.71 4.86
N TYR A 153 22.22 -20.92 4.50
CA TYR A 153 22.64 -21.16 3.12
C TYR A 153 22.01 -22.43 2.56
N GLN A 154 21.27 -22.28 1.46
CA GLN A 154 20.52 -23.37 0.82
C GLN A 154 19.55 -24.12 1.77
N ASN A 155 19.16 -23.52 2.90
CA ASN A 155 18.29 -24.15 3.89
C ASN A 155 17.19 -23.19 4.36
N THR A 156 16.11 -23.10 3.58
CA THR A 156 14.95 -22.25 3.87
C THR A 156 14.20 -22.68 5.13
N GLU A 157 14.36 -23.92 5.59
CA GLU A 157 13.71 -24.42 6.81
C GLU A 157 14.39 -23.90 8.08
N VAL A 158 15.72 -23.73 8.07
CA VAL A 158 16.44 -23.03 9.15
C VAL A 158 16.10 -21.54 9.16
N VAL A 159 15.90 -20.92 7.99
CA VAL A 159 15.39 -19.54 7.91
C VAL A 159 13.98 -19.44 8.51
N ALA A 160 13.11 -20.43 8.31
CA ALA A 160 11.78 -20.47 8.94
C ALA A 160 11.85 -20.61 10.46
N ASP A 161 12.77 -21.45 10.96
CA ASP A 161 13.04 -21.61 12.40
C ASP A 161 13.48 -20.28 13.03
N PHE A 162 14.40 -19.56 12.38
CA PHE A 162 14.86 -18.23 12.80
C PHE A 162 13.75 -17.17 12.72
N ALA A 163 12.95 -17.19 11.65
CA ALA A 163 11.93 -16.18 11.40
C ALA A 163 10.78 -16.25 12.41
N TYR A 164 10.30 -17.45 12.76
CA TYR A 164 9.20 -17.61 13.70
C TYR A 164 9.14 -18.98 14.41
N ARG A 165 9.51 -20.07 13.71
CA ARG A 165 9.08 -21.42 14.10
C ARG A 165 9.79 -21.95 15.33
N SER A 166 11.02 -21.53 15.60
CA SER A 166 11.78 -21.96 16.77
C SER A 166 11.11 -21.53 18.08
N VAL A 167 10.78 -20.23 18.21
CA VAL A 167 10.15 -19.70 19.43
C VAL A 167 8.77 -20.33 19.63
N HIS A 168 7.92 -20.32 18.58
CA HIS A 168 6.59 -20.91 18.65
C HIS A 168 6.62 -22.40 19.04
N THR A 169 7.52 -23.19 18.44
CA THR A 169 7.68 -24.61 18.79
C THR A 169 8.17 -24.78 20.22
N GLY A 170 9.11 -23.94 20.67
CA GLY A 170 9.59 -23.90 22.04
C GLY A 170 8.48 -23.59 23.06
N VAL A 171 7.54 -22.72 22.72
CA VAL A 171 6.36 -22.42 23.55
C VAL A 171 5.44 -23.63 23.67
N ILE A 172 5.11 -24.28 22.55
CA ILE A 172 4.25 -25.46 22.56
C ILE A 172 4.85 -26.57 23.42
N VAL A 173 6.10 -26.97 23.12
CA VAL A 173 6.79 -28.05 23.86
C VAL A 173 7.04 -27.64 25.32
N GLY A 174 7.38 -26.36 25.55
CA GLY A 174 7.60 -25.80 26.87
C GLY A 174 6.37 -25.87 27.78
N LYS A 175 5.19 -25.54 27.25
CA LYS A 175 3.92 -25.66 27.98
C LYS A 175 3.60 -27.13 28.29
N GLU A 176 3.82 -28.04 27.34
CA GLU A 176 3.61 -29.48 27.54
C GLU A 176 4.52 -30.05 28.63
N ILE A 177 5.82 -29.74 28.62
CA ILE A 177 6.74 -30.27 29.64
C ILE A 177 6.53 -29.63 31.01
N THR A 178 6.15 -28.34 31.05
CA THR A 178 5.74 -27.68 32.28
C THR A 178 4.55 -28.41 32.91
N LYS A 179 3.52 -28.72 32.11
CA LYS A 179 2.36 -29.49 32.57
C LYS A 179 2.74 -30.89 33.05
N ALA A 180 3.61 -31.58 32.31
CA ALA A 180 4.05 -32.93 32.65
C ALA A 180 4.81 -32.97 33.99
N TYR A 181 5.69 -31.99 34.24
CA TYR A 181 6.51 -31.96 35.46
C TYR A 181 5.73 -31.55 36.71
N TYR A 182 4.86 -30.52 36.62
CA TYR A 182 4.11 -30.02 37.79
C TYR A 182 2.74 -30.70 37.97
N GLU A 183 2.37 -31.60 37.06
CA GLU A 183 1.04 -32.25 36.97
C GLU A 183 -0.12 -31.23 36.94
N LYS A 184 0.17 -30.00 36.51
CA LYS A 184 -0.74 -28.84 36.53
C LYS A 184 -0.46 -27.94 35.34
N GLU A 185 -1.53 -27.42 34.74
CA GLU A 185 -1.42 -26.39 33.71
C GLU A 185 -0.86 -25.09 34.29
N HIS A 186 -0.09 -24.38 33.48
CA HIS A 186 0.31 -23.00 33.79
C HIS A 186 -0.93 -22.09 33.80
N HIS A 187 -0.92 -21.07 34.65
CA HIS A 187 -2.02 -20.11 34.76
C HIS A 187 -1.94 -19.02 33.68
N LYS A 188 -0.72 -18.51 33.45
CA LYS A 188 -0.42 -17.43 32.50
C LYS A 188 0.90 -17.68 31.79
N SER A 189 0.99 -17.23 30.55
CA SER A 189 2.13 -17.41 29.65
C SER A 189 2.78 -16.07 29.34
N TYR A 190 4.10 -15.97 29.47
CA TYR A 190 4.85 -14.73 29.30
C TYR A 190 6.00 -14.87 28.30
N TYR A 191 6.40 -13.74 27.72
CA TYR A 191 7.56 -13.65 26.86
C TYR A 191 8.49 -12.53 27.33
N LEU A 192 9.81 -12.80 27.30
CA LEU A 192 10.84 -11.80 27.56
C LEU A 192 11.93 -11.90 26.48
N GLY A 193 12.14 -10.81 25.74
CA GLY A 193 13.24 -10.74 24.78
C GLY A 193 13.58 -9.32 24.37
N CYS A 194 14.84 -9.11 24.00
CA CYS A 194 15.34 -7.83 23.49
C CYS A 194 16.09 -8.02 22.16
N SER A 195 16.20 -6.99 21.32
CA SER A 195 16.86 -7.06 20.01
C SER A 195 16.08 -7.98 19.05
N THR A 196 16.73 -9.02 18.52
CA THR A 196 16.05 -10.11 17.79
C THR A 196 14.97 -10.78 18.64
N GLY A 197 15.19 -10.90 19.95
CA GLY A 197 14.18 -11.31 20.91
C GLY A 197 12.99 -10.36 20.96
N GLY A 198 13.21 -9.04 20.85
CA GLY A 198 12.12 -8.08 20.75
C GLY A 198 11.27 -8.29 19.48
N ARG A 199 11.92 -8.56 18.34
CA ARG A 199 11.24 -8.94 17.08
C ARG A 199 10.43 -10.23 17.26
N GLN A 200 11.03 -11.27 17.85
CA GLN A 200 10.36 -12.56 18.09
C GLN A 200 9.12 -12.41 19.01
N GLY A 201 9.17 -11.50 19.99
CA GLY A 201 7.99 -11.16 20.81
C GLY A 201 6.86 -10.57 19.98
N PHE A 202 7.16 -9.57 19.13
CA PHE A 202 6.16 -9.00 18.21
C PHE A 202 5.68 -10.00 17.15
N LYS A 203 6.56 -10.87 16.65
CA LYS A 203 6.18 -11.97 15.74
C LYS A 203 5.14 -12.88 16.39
N SER A 204 5.33 -13.19 17.67
CA SER A 204 4.35 -13.98 18.44
C SER A 204 3.03 -13.22 18.60
N ALA A 205 3.06 -11.92 18.92
CA ALA A 205 1.83 -11.12 19.00
C ALA A 205 1.07 -11.02 17.67
N GLN A 206 1.78 -10.88 16.55
CA GLN A 206 1.21 -10.70 15.21
C GLN A 206 0.65 -12.02 14.64
N ASP A 207 1.43 -13.11 14.73
CA ASP A 207 1.16 -14.35 13.98
C ASP A 207 0.71 -15.51 14.88
N PHE A 208 1.03 -15.50 16.17
CA PHE A 208 0.73 -16.56 17.16
C PHE A 208 0.14 -15.99 18.45
N PRO A 209 -0.97 -15.23 18.37
CA PRO A 209 -1.48 -14.44 19.48
C PRO A 209 -1.77 -15.29 20.73
N GLU A 210 -2.03 -16.59 20.58
CA GLU A 210 -2.28 -17.56 21.64
C GLU A 210 -1.06 -17.98 22.47
N ASP A 211 0.16 -17.68 22.01
CA ASP A 211 1.37 -18.14 22.68
C ASP A 211 1.56 -17.48 24.05
N PHE A 212 1.20 -16.20 24.19
CA PHE A 212 1.48 -15.41 25.39
C PHE A 212 0.29 -14.56 25.83
N ASP A 213 0.14 -14.37 27.14
CA ASP A 213 -0.77 -13.40 27.74
C ASP A 213 -0.05 -12.07 28.01
N GLY A 214 1.28 -12.09 28.24
CA GLY A 214 2.10 -10.91 28.47
C GLY A 214 3.43 -10.96 27.72
N ILE A 215 3.78 -9.90 26.99
CA ILE A 215 5.01 -9.81 26.19
C ILE A 215 5.82 -8.60 26.65
N VAL A 216 7.08 -8.82 27.01
CA VAL A 216 8.09 -7.75 27.15
C VAL A 216 9.02 -7.80 25.95
N ALA A 217 8.99 -6.74 25.13
CA ALA A 217 9.75 -6.64 23.88
C ALA A 217 10.67 -5.42 23.90
N GLY A 218 11.96 -5.64 24.12
CA GLY A 218 12.99 -4.61 24.15
C GLY A 218 13.66 -4.36 22.80
N ALA A 219 13.93 -3.10 22.45
CA ALA A 219 14.69 -2.68 21.26
C ALA A 219 14.45 -3.59 20.04
N PRO A 220 13.20 -3.73 19.57
CA PRO A 220 12.84 -4.85 18.71
C PRO A 220 13.39 -4.67 17.29
N ALA A 221 13.97 -5.73 16.73
CA ALA A 221 14.50 -5.78 15.35
C ALA A 221 13.40 -5.88 14.28
N LEU A 222 12.43 -4.96 14.33
CA LEU A 222 11.31 -4.85 13.40
C LEU A 222 11.75 -4.22 12.07
N ALA A 223 11.01 -4.48 11.00
CA ALA A 223 11.40 -4.20 9.62
C ALA A 223 12.75 -4.87 9.29
N PHE A 224 12.92 -6.13 9.70
CA PHE A 224 14.21 -6.83 9.76
C PHE A 224 15.06 -6.73 8.49
N ASN A 225 14.47 -6.88 7.29
CA ASN A 225 15.21 -6.74 6.03
C ASN A 225 15.72 -5.30 5.83
N ASN A 226 14.90 -4.30 6.12
CA ASN A 226 15.28 -2.89 6.05
C ASN A 226 16.31 -2.53 7.12
N LEU A 227 16.17 -3.07 8.34
CA LEU A 227 17.17 -2.94 9.39
C LEU A 227 18.50 -3.54 8.93
N SER A 228 18.50 -4.74 8.38
CA SER A 228 19.72 -5.39 7.87
C SER A 228 20.38 -4.57 6.75
N SER A 229 19.61 -4.04 5.81
CA SER A 229 20.14 -3.15 4.77
C SER A 229 20.67 -1.84 5.34
N TRP A 230 19.98 -1.23 6.30
CA TRP A 230 20.46 -0.05 7.01
C TRP A 230 21.73 -0.34 7.81
N SER A 231 21.84 -1.47 8.50
CA SER A 231 23.08 -1.82 9.19
C SER A 231 24.28 -1.91 8.23
N GLY A 232 24.08 -2.40 7.00
CA GLY A 232 25.13 -2.46 5.99
C GLY A 232 25.44 -1.14 5.29
N HIS A 233 24.51 -0.19 5.25
CA HIS A 233 24.67 1.05 4.49
C HIS A 233 25.71 2.02 5.07
N PHE A 234 26.12 1.82 6.33
CA PHE A 234 27.12 2.65 6.99
C PHE A 234 28.53 2.48 6.42
N LEU A 235 28.91 1.28 5.95
CA LEU A 235 30.25 1.06 5.41
C LEU A 235 30.51 1.90 4.15
N PRO A 236 29.59 1.96 3.16
CA PRO A 236 29.72 2.91 2.04
C PRO A 236 29.84 4.39 2.44
N ILE A 237 29.24 4.78 3.57
CA ILE A 237 29.29 6.16 4.10
C ILE A 237 30.65 6.44 4.75
N THR A 238 31.09 5.58 5.67
CA THR A 238 32.34 5.80 6.41
C THR A 238 33.57 5.48 5.58
N GLY A 239 33.46 4.52 4.66
CA GLY A 239 34.60 3.85 4.03
C GLY A 239 35.43 3.04 5.04
N SER A 240 36.53 2.46 4.55
CA SER A 240 37.52 1.77 5.40
C SER A 240 38.28 2.75 6.29
N SER A 241 39.02 2.24 7.29
CA SER A 241 39.86 3.05 8.20
C SER A 241 40.97 3.87 7.53
N THR A 242 41.19 3.67 6.23
CA THR A 242 42.14 4.44 5.40
C THR A 242 41.47 5.50 4.54
N SER A 243 40.14 5.55 4.52
CA SER A 243 39.37 6.52 3.74
C SER A 243 39.40 7.91 4.36
N ALA A 244 39.34 8.94 3.52
CA ALA A 244 39.23 10.33 3.98
C ALA A 244 37.86 10.65 4.61
N THR A 245 36.86 9.81 4.37
CA THR A 245 35.51 9.87 4.98
C THR A 245 35.46 9.24 6.36
N TRP A 246 36.45 8.43 6.74
CA TRP A 246 36.41 7.68 8.00
C TRP A 246 36.70 8.58 9.21
N LEU A 247 36.00 8.30 10.31
CA LEU A 247 36.18 8.95 11.61
C LEU A 247 36.69 7.92 12.61
N SER A 248 37.72 8.29 13.36
CA SER A 248 38.19 7.47 14.48
C SER A 248 37.20 7.52 15.66
N PRO A 249 37.27 6.58 16.62
CA PRO A 249 36.48 6.67 17.84
C PRO A 249 36.68 7.99 18.61
N ALA A 250 37.87 8.59 18.54
CA ALA A 250 38.13 9.90 19.16
C ALA A 250 37.42 11.05 18.42
N ASP A 251 37.32 10.98 17.09
CA ASP A 251 36.56 11.95 16.30
C ASP A 251 35.06 11.84 16.60
N TRP A 252 34.54 10.62 16.76
CA TRP A 252 33.16 10.40 17.18
C TRP A 252 32.88 10.85 18.62
N ALA A 253 33.84 10.73 19.54
CA ALA A 253 33.72 11.31 20.88
C ALA A 253 33.64 12.86 20.81
N LEU A 254 34.38 13.50 19.90
CA LEU A 254 34.24 14.94 19.65
C LEU A 254 32.85 15.29 19.10
N VAL A 255 32.30 14.48 18.19
CA VAL A 255 30.92 14.63 17.69
C VAL A 255 29.91 14.49 18.83
N HIS A 256 30.09 13.51 19.71
CA HIS A 256 29.22 13.28 20.86
C HIS A 256 29.15 14.50 21.79
N GLU A 257 30.31 15.05 22.18
CA GLU A 257 30.37 16.25 23.01
C GLU A 257 29.68 17.45 22.33
N ASP A 258 29.81 17.59 21.02
CA ASP A 258 29.15 18.66 20.27
C ASP A 258 27.64 18.44 20.13
N ILE A 259 27.17 17.18 20.07
CA ILE A 259 25.76 16.82 20.15
C ILE A 259 25.19 17.25 21.50
N LEU A 260 25.84 16.87 22.61
CA LEU A 260 25.40 17.27 23.95
C LEU A 260 25.35 18.79 24.09
N ARG A 261 26.40 19.50 23.62
CA ARG A 261 26.42 20.97 23.60
C ARG A 261 25.23 21.60 22.85
N GLN A 262 24.72 20.96 21.80
CA GLN A 262 23.61 21.47 20.99
C GLN A 262 22.22 21.02 21.48
N CYS A 263 22.14 19.87 22.15
CA CYS A 263 20.88 19.16 22.37
C CYS A 263 20.56 18.77 23.82
N ASP A 264 21.54 18.66 24.72
CA ASP A 264 21.36 18.17 26.10
C ASP A 264 20.30 18.99 26.85
N LYS A 265 20.45 20.33 26.87
CA LYS A 265 19.52 21.25 27.55
C LYS A 265 18.08 21.29 27.03
N ARG A 266 17.72 20.52 25.99
CA ARG A 266 16.38 20.59 25.36
C ARG A 266 15.27 20.06 26.27
N ASP A 267 15.60 19.16 27.20
CA ASP A 267 14.68 18.60 28.18
C ASP A 267 14.65 19.37 29.51
N GLY A 268 15.45 20.44 29.63
CA GLY A 268 15.47 21.35 30.78
C GLY A 268 16.71 21.23 31.68
N VAL A 269 17.57 20.23 31.46
CA VAL A 269 18.81 20.03 32.24
C VAL A 269 20.00 19.73 31.34
N GLU A 270 21.22 20.04 31.80
CA GLU A 270 22.46 19.57 31.17
C GLU A 270 23.01 18.43 32.05
N ASP A 271 22.55 17.21 31.81
CA ASP A 271 22.96 15.99 32.55
C ASP A 271 23.77 15.00 31.69
N GLY A 272 24.09 15.37 30.45
CA GLY A 272 24.80 14.52 29.49
C GLY A 272 23.92 13.45 28.86
N ILE A 273 22.60 13.59 28.94
CA ILE A 273 21.63 12.59 28.47
C ILE A 273 20.58 13.29 27.62
N LEU A 274 20.44 12.84 26.38
CA LEU A 274 19.32 13.25 25.56
C LEU A 274 18.05 12.53 26.05
N GLU A 275 17.20 13.22 26.83
CA GLU A 275 15.94 12.63 27.31
C GLU A 275 14.98 12.34 26.15
N ASP A 276 15.09 13.11 25.06
CA ASP A 276 14.32 12.90 23.84
C ASP A 276 15.11 13.30 22.55
N PRO A 277 15.78 12.33 21.89
CA PRO A 277 16.57 12.59 20.69
C PRO A 277 15.79 13.14 19.49
N ASP A 278 14.46 13.03 19.46
CA ASP A 278 13.64 13.60 18.36
C ASP A 278 13.69 15.14 18.37
N LEU A 279 14.02 15.75 19.51
CA LEU A 279 14.21 17.20 19.64
C LEU A 279 15.62 17.63 19.20
N CYS A 280 16.53 16.67 18.99
CA CYS A 280 17.91 16.94 18.58
C CYS A 280 18.07 16.97 17.05
N TYR A 281 18.11 18.19 16.52
CA TYR A 281 18.46 18.49 15.14
C TYR A 281 19.93 18.89 15.04
N TYR A 282 20.83 17.91 15.17
CA TYR A 282 22.27 18.14 15.23
C TYR A 282 22.85 18.69 13.92
N ARG A 283 23.80 19.62 14.04
CA ARG A 283 24.52 20.24 12.91
C ARG A 283 26.03 20.12 13.12
N PRO A 284 26.74 19.25 12.39
CA PRO A 284 28.19 19.06 12.56
C PRO A 284 29.06 20.16 11.95
N ASP A 285 28.47 21.16 11.29
CA ASP A 285 29.17 22.29 10.65
C ASP A 285 30.14 23.00 11.60
N THR A 286 29.76 23.09 12.87
CA THR A 286 30.54 23.76 13.92
C THR A 286 31.85 23.06 14.23
N LEU A 287 31.98 21.78 13.89
CA LEU A 287 33.20 21.01 14.07
C LEU A 287 34.15 21.08 12.86
N GLN A 288 33.78 21.74 11.76
CA GLN A 288 34.63 21.76 10.58
C GLN A 288 35.94 22.51 10.83
N CYS A 289 37.07 21.91 10.46
CA CYS A 289 38.38 22.53 10.62
C CYS A 289 38.51 23.83 9.81
N PRO A 290 39.02 24.92 10.42
CA PRO A 290 39.27 26.18 9.72
C PRO A 290 40.48 26.10 8.77
N SER A 291 41.40 25.15 9.00
CA SER A 291 42.55 24.87 8.15
C SER A 291 42.92 23.39 8.20
N SER A 292 43.63 22.88 7.18
CA SER A 292 43.97 21.45 7.07
C SER A 292 44.94 20.92 8.14
N ASN A 293 45.56 21.80 8.94
CA ASN A 293 46.53 21.43 10.00
C ASN A 293 45.95 21.59 11.42
N SER A 294 44.66 21.86 11.54
CA SER A 294 43.99 22.00 12.83
C SER A 294 43.75 20.62 13.49
N THR A 295 43.88 20.54 14.81
CA THR A 295 43.57 19.34 15.61
C THR A 295 42.30 19.59 16.44
N GLY A 296 41.53 18.56 16.77
CA GLY A 296 40.28 18.71 17.53
C GLY A 296 39.10 19.25 16.70
N CYS A 297 39.07 18.96 15.41
CA CYS A 297 38.03 19.35 14.45
C CYS A 297 37.95 18.30 13.33
N LEU A 298 36.88 18.32 12.54
CA LEU A 298 36.61 17.38 11.46
C LEU A 298 36.91 17.99 10.09
N THR A 299 37.42 17.18 9.17
CA THR A 299 37.53 17.59 7.76
C THR A 299 36.14 17.71 7.11
N SER A 300 36.03 18.42 5.99
CA SER A 300 34.77 18.56 5.25
C SER A 300 34.14 17.20 4.88
N ALA A 301 34.97 16.22 4.49
CA ALA A 301 34.49 14.86 4.18
C ALA A 301 33.96 14.13 5.42
N GLN A 302 34.61 14.28 6.57
CA GLN A 302 34.14 13.71 7.84
C GLN A 302 32.85 14.38 8.33
N VAL A 303 32.72 15.71 8.19
CA VAL A 303 31.47 16.43 8.50
C VAL A 303 30.32 15.89 7.65
N GLN A 304 30.55 15.66 6.35
CA GLN A 304 29.54 15.07 5.47
C GLN A 304 29.17 13.63 5.88
N THR A 305 30.16 12.84 6.31
CA THR A 305 29.93 11.47 6.83
C THR A 305 29.04 11.51 8.07
N VAL A 306 29.32 12.42 9.02
CA VAL A 306 28.50 12.59 10.23
C VAL A 306 27.07 13.00 9.88
N ARG A 307 26.87 13.88 8.88
CA ARG A 307 25.51 14.22 8.40
C ARG A 307 24.77 12.99 7.89
N GLN A 308 25.39 12.22 7.00
CA GLN A 308 24.77 11.05 6.39
C GLN A 308 24.41 9.97 7.40
N VAL A 309 25.21 9.79 8.45
CA VAL A 309 24.90 8.86 9.56
C VAL A 309 23.59 9.23 10.28
N PHE A 310 23.33 10.53 10.45
CA PHE A 310 22.13 11.05 11.11
C PHE A 310 20.99 11.40 10.15
N GLU A 311 21.07 10.95 8.90
CA GLU A 311 20.00 11.03 7.90
C GLU A 311 19.26 9.68 7.78
N PRO A 312 17.96 9.68 7.46
CA PRO A 312 17.25 8.45 7.18
C PRO A 312 17.78 7.77 5.90
N TYR A 313 17.77 6.44 5.88
CA TYR A 313 18.17 5.69 4.71
C TYR A 313 17.00 5.51 3.76
N TYR A 314 17.08 6.16 2.60
CA TYR A 314 16.07 6.12 1.55
C TYR A 314 16.47 5.17 0.42
N GLY A 315 15.46 4.50 -0.14
CA GLY A 315 15.57 3.61 -1.27
C GLY A 315 15.19 4.27 -2.58
N VAL A 316 14.87 3.42 -3.57
CA VAL A 316 14.38 3.86 -4.89
C VAL A 316 13.10 4.71 -4.72
N ASN A 317 12.96 5.77 -5.53
CA ASN A 317 11.83 6.69 -5.54
C ASN A 317 11.58 7.41 -4.18
N GLY A 318 12.62 7.59 -3.36
CA GLY A 318 12.53 8.27 -2.07
C GLY A 318 11.75 7.50 -1.00
N SER A 319 11.56 6.18 -1.17
CA SER A 319 10.93 5.32 -0.17
C SER A 319 11.80 5.19 1.08
N LEU A 320 11.22 5.31 2.27
CA LEU A 320 11.99 5.14 3.51
C LEU A 320 12.31 3.65 3.73
N ILE A 321 13.58 3.27 3.63
CA ILE A 321 14.04 1.94 4.05
C ILE A 321 14.02 1.89 5.57
N TYR A 322 14.81 2.74 6.23
CA TYR A 322 14.97 2.75 7.69
C TYR A 322 15.24 4.17 8.21
N PRO A 323 14.79 4.54 9.42
CA PRO A 323 15.06 5.86 9.98
C PRO A 323 16.56 6.10 10.22
N ARG A 324 16.91 7.35 10.55
CA ARG A 324 18.27 7.73 10.91
C ARG A 324 18.77 6.98 12.14
N MET A 325 20.08 6.94 12.37
CA MET A 325 20.59 6.73 13.73
C MET A 325 20.16 7.92 14.60
N GLN A 326 19.63 7.69 15.80
CA GLN A 326 19.37 8.80 16.72
C GLN A 326 20.68 9.33 17.32
N PRO A 327 20.85 10.66 17.47
CA PRO A 327 21.98 11.23 18.22
C PRO A 327 22.03 10.72 19.66
N GLY A 328 23.23 10.57 20.21
CA GLY A 328 23.49 10.10 21.58
C GLY A 328 24.08 8.68 21.66
N SER A 329 24.31 8.02 20.53
CA SER A 329 24.84 6.64 20.45
C SER A 329 26.31 6.55 20.03
N GLU A 330 26.97 7.71 19.86
CA GLU A 330 28.26 7.85 19.17
C GLU A 330 29.45 7.30 19.96
N LEU A 331 29.27 7.01 21.26
CA LEU A 331 30.32 6.39 22.07
C LEU A 331 30.44 4.87 21.82
N VAL A 332 29.39 4.22 21.30
CA VAL A 332 29.36 2.77 21.08
C VAL A 332 29.32 2.44 19.58
N ALA A 333 28.54 3.17 18.79
CA ALA A 333 28.37 2.92 17.36
C ALA A 333 29.68 2.82 16.53
N PRO A 334 30.78 3.56 16.86
CA PRO A 334 32.05 3.44 16.14
C PRO A 334 32.75 2.10 16.25
N TYR A 335 32.41 1.30 17.27
CA TYR A 335 32.95 -0.05 17.42
C TYR A 335 32.15 -1.11 16.65
N ILE A 336 30.97 -0.73 16.12
CA ILE A 336 30.00 -1.62 15.48
C ILE A 336 29.85 -1.28 13.99
N TYR A 337 29.26 -0.12 13.68
CA TYR A 337 28.93 0.28 12.31
C TYR A 337 29.99 1.18 11.68
N TYR A 338 30.65 2.04 12.47
CA TYR A 338 31.57 3.04 11.93
C TYR A 338 33.05 2.63 12.04
N ASN A 339 33.32 1.36 12.34
CA ASN A 339 34.67 0.80 12.48
C ASN A 339 35.40 0.60 11.12
N GLY A 340 34.74 0.91 10.00
CA GLY A 340 35.28 0.75 8.66
C GLY A 340 35.40 -0.71 8.21
N GLN A 341 34.59 -1.60 8.78
CA GLN A 341 34.47 -3.01 8.39
C GLN A 341 33.01 -3.35 8.02
N PRO A 342 32.79 -4.37 7.16
CA PRO A 342 31.45 -4.91 6.91
C PRO A 342 30.74 -5.38 8.18
N PHE A 343 29.47 -5.03 8.32
CA PHE A 343 28.66 -5.56 9.42
C PHE A 343 28.24 -7.01 9.15
N GLN A 344 28.74 -7.94 9.96
CA GLN A 344 28.65 -9.37 9.68
C GLN A 344 27.22 -9.90 9.56
N TYR A 345 26.27 -9.41 10.36
CA TYR A 345 24.87 -9.88 10.27
C TYR A 345 24.23 -9.50 8.93
N THR A 346 24.52 -8.31 8.41
CA THR A 346 24.06 -7.93 7.06
C THR A 346 24.71 -8.82 6.01
N VAL A 347 26.01 -9.12 6.15
CA VAL A 347 26.73 -10.00 5.22
C VAL A 347 26.11 -11.39 5.19
N ASP A 348 25.92 -12.01 6.35
CA ASP A 348 25.37 -13.35 6.46
C ASP A 348 23.91 -13.39 5.96
N TRP A 349 23.09 -12.41 6.32
CA TRP A 349 21.70 -12.33 5.85
C TRP A 349 21.62 -12.20 4.33
N MET A 350 22.39 -11.27 3.74
CA MET A 350 22.38 -11.05 2.29
C MET A 350 22.93 -12.25 1.53
N ARG A 351 24.04 -12.83 1.96
CA ARG A 351 24.65 -14.00 1.31
C ARG A 351 23.75 -15.24 1.40
N TYR A 352 23.29 -15.57 2.60
CA TYR A 352 22.77 -16.91 2.87
C TYR A 352 21.25 -16.98 2.83
N ALA A 353 20.54 -15.91 3.22
CA ALA A 353 19.07 -15.91 3.27
C ALA A 353 18.40 -15.20 2.07
N ILE A 354 19.03 -14.17 1.50
CA ILE A 354 18.43 -13.36 0.42
C ILE A 354 18.94 -13.76 -0.98
N LEU A 355 20.26 -13.77 -1.17
CA LEU A 355 20.87 -13.99 -2.49
C LEU A 355 21.23 -15.45 -2.76
N ASN A 356 21.44 -16.23 -1.70
CA ASN A 356 21.99 -17.59 -1.80
C ASN A 356 23.33 -17.61 -2.58
N ASP A 357 24.18 -16.60 -2.35
CA ASP A 357 25.47 -16.37 -3.00
C ASP A 357 26.55 -16.07 -1.94
N THR A 358 27.48 -17.00 -1.76
CA THR A 358 28.57 -16.87 -0.77
C THR A 358 29.67 -15.89 -1.20
N THR A 359 29.68 -15.48 -2.46
CA THR A 359 30.73 -14.61 -3.03
C THR A 359 30.39 -13.12 -2.95
N TRP A 360 29.14 -12.78 -2.65
CA TRP A 360 28.67 -11.40 -2.52
C TRP A 360 29.50 -10.62 -1.48
N GLN A 361 29.77 -9.33 -1.76
CA GLN A 361 30.57 -8.46 -0.90
C GLN A 361 29.71 -7.30 -0.38
N ALA A 362 29.97 -6.88 0.86
CA ALA A 362 29.19 -5.83 1.52
C ALA A 362 29.21 -4.48 0.79
N ASP A 363 30.32 -4.17 0.13
CA ASP A 363 30.47 -2.94 -0.67
C ASP A 363 29.49 -2.88 -1.86
N ASN A 364 28.91 -4.02 -2.26
CA ASN A 364 27.92 -4.11 -3.32
C ASN A 364 26.48 -3.97 -2.81
N LEU A 365 26.28 -3.55 -1.56
CA LEU A 365 24.94 -3.24 -1.06
C LEU A 365 24.41 -1.97 -1.72
N THR A 366 23.33 -2.12 -2.49
CA THR A 366 22.64 -1.02 -3.16
C THR A 366 21.22 -0.85 -2.64
N VAL A 367 20.62 0.32 -2.88
CA VAL A 367 19.20 0.56 -2.56
C VAL A 367 18.26 -0.39 -3.31
N GLN A 368 18.64 -0.85 -4.50
CA GLN A 368 17.89 -1.87 -5.26
C GLN A 368 17.96 -3.24 -4.58
N LEU A 369 19.14 -3.63 -4.09
CA LEU A 369 19.28 -4.88 -3.32
C LEU A 369 18.51 -4.79 -2.00
N ALA A 370 18.50 -3.62 -1.35
CA ALA A 370 17.69 -3.41 -0.16
C ALA A 370 16.18 -3.55 -0.45
N ALA A 371 15.70 -2.99 -1.57
CA ALA A 371 14.32 -3.15 -2.02
C ALA A 371 14.00 -4.62 -2.32
N TYR A 372 14.90 -5.33 -3.01
CA TYR A 372 14.75 -6.76 -3.26
C TYR A 372 14.69 -7.58 -1.96
N ALA A 373 15.56 -7.33 -0.99
CA ALA A 373 15.52 -8.01 0.31
C ALA A 373 14.19 -7.76 1.05
N ALA A 374 13.67 -6.54 0.97
CA ALA A 374 12.37 -6.18 1.54
C ALA A 374 11.19 -6.84 0.80
N GLU A 375 11.31 -7.09 -0.51
CA GLU A 375 10.30 -7.79 -1.31
C GLU A 375 10.30 -9.31 -1.07
N VAL A 376 11.49 -9.93 -0.95
CA VAL A 376 11.63 -11.38 -0.71
C VAL A 376 11.01 -11.77 0.62
N ASP A 377 11.26 -10.96 1.67
CA ASP A 377 10.72 -11.09 3.03
C ASP A 377 10.42 -12.52 3.50
N PRO A 378 11.46 -13.37 3.63
CA PRO A 378 11.26 -14.79 3.85
C PRO A 378 10.48 -15.03 5.15
N TYR A 379 9.32 -15.67 5.03
CA TYR A 379 8.41 -15.96 6.15
C TYR A 379 7.94 -14.73 6.94
N ASN A 380 7.78 -13.58 6.26
CA ASN A 380 7.34 -12.33 6.88
C ASN A 380 8.27 -11.92 8.04
N ILE A 381 9.58 -12.14 7.89
CA ILE A 381 10.58 -11.84 8.93
C ILE A 381 10.65 -10.33 9.21
N SER A 382 10.21 -9.48 8.28
CA SER A 382 9.98 -8.06 8.49
C SER A 382 9.26 -7.78 9.82
N THR A 383 8.31 -8.64 10.22
CA THR A 383 7.58 -8.53 11.49
C THR A 383 6.96 -7.14 11.65
N TRP A 384 6.38 -6.61 10.57
CA TRP A 384 5.88 -5.24 10.50
C TRP A 384 4.35 -5.17 10.38
N ASN A 385 3.62 -6.18 10.86
CA ASN A 385 2.15 -6.14 10.84
C ASN A 385 1.61 -5.24 11.96
N GLY A 386 0.94 -4.13 11.58
CA GLY A 386 0.32 -3.21 12.52
C GLY A 386 -1.01 -3.67 13.13
N ASP A 387 -1.64 -4.73 12.60
CA ASP A 387 -2.89 -5.26 13.16
C ASP A 387 -2.61 -6.27 14.29
N LEU A 388 -2.83 -5.84 15.53
CA LEU A 388 -2.69 -6.66 16.73
C LEU A 388 -4.06 -7.06 17.33
N SER A 389 -5.16 -6.93 16.57
CA SER A 389 -6.52 -7.24 17.03
C SER A 389 -6.68 -8.67 17.57
N PRO A 390 -6.07 -9.72 16.96
CA PRO A 390 -6.12 -11.07 17.52
C PRO A 390 -5.48 -11.19 18.91
N PHE A 391 -4.39 -10.46 19.16
CA PHE A 391 -3.71 -10.45 20.47
C PHE A 391 -4.47 -9.61 21.50
N GLN A 392 -4.99 -8.45 21.08
CA GLN A 392 -5.81 -7.58 21.93
C GLN A 392 -7.10 -8.29 22.37
N SER A 393 -7.84 -8.89 21.43
CA SER A 393 -9.19 -9.46 21.69
C SER A 393 -9.19 -10.61 22.69
N ARG A 394 -8.07 -11.33 22.83
CA ARG A 394 -7.88 -12.36 23.86
C ARG A 394 -7.32 -11.83 25.18
N GLY A 395 -7.14 -10.52 25.31
CA GLY A 395 -6.67 -9.85 26.52
C GLY A 395 -5.16 -9.81 26.70
N GLY A 396 -4.38 -10.12 25.66
CA GLY A 396 -2.91 -10.09 25.72
C GLY A 396 -2.38 -8.69 25.97
N LYS A 397 -1.24 -8.57 26.69
CA LYS A 397 -0.59 -7.30 27.02
C LYS A 397 0.85 -7.24 26.46
N ILE A 398 1.24 -6.11 25.88
CA ILE A 398 2.59 -5.83 25.35
C ILE A 398 3.17 -4.63 26.09
N LEU A 399 4.33 -4.84 26.71
CA LEU A 399 5.21 -3.79 27.22
C LEU A 399 6.45 -3.75 26.32
N GLN A 400 6.51 -2.73 25.45
CA GLN A 400 7.69 -2.47 24.64
C GLN A 400 8.57 -1.44 25.33
N TYR A 401 9.89 -1.59 25.22
CA TYR A 401 10.83 -0.53 25.57
C TYR A 401 11.91 -0.36 24.50
N HIS A 402 12.51 0.82 24.38
CA HIS A 402 13.67 1.07 23.52
C HIS A 402 14.59 2.08 24.20
N GLY A 403 15.89 1.78 24.28
CA GLY A 403 16.90 2.72 24.75
C GLY A 403 17.13 3.85 23.77
N LEU A 404 17.25 5.08 24.26
CA LEU A 404 17.42 6.28 23.42
C LEU A 404 18.88 6.55 23.01
N ALA A 405 19.83 5.78 23.53
CA ALA A 405 21.23 5.77 23.13
C ALA A 405 21.62 4.43 22.44
N ASP A 406 20.64 3.73 21.86
CA ASP A 406 20.85 2.43 21.20
C ASP A 406 21.73 2.56 19.94
N ALA A 407 22.92 1.96 19.98
CA ALA A 407 23.89 2.02 18.90
C ALA A 407 23.74 0.93 17.83
N ILE A 408 22.77 0.02 17.97
CA ILE A 408 22.60 -1.15 17.10
C ILE A 408 21.27 -1.04 16.34
N ILE A 409 20.18 -0.74 17.03
CA ILE A 409 18.86 -0.58 16.41
C ILE A 409 18.39 0.82 16.72
N SER A 410 18.14 1.63 15.68
CA SER A 410 17.70 3.00 15.91
C SER A 410 16.40 3.04 16.71
N SER A 411 16.40 3.87 17.76
CA SER A 411 15.25 4.08 18.62
C SER A 411 14.08 4.70 17.87
N ASP A 412 14.35 5.42 16.78
CA ASP A 412 13.37 6.09 15.89
C ASP A 412 12.46 5.07 15.17
N ASN A 413 12.86 3.80 15.07
CA ASN A 413 12.03 2.77 14.42
C ASN A 413 10.87 2.28 15.31
N SER A 414 11.02 2.32 16.64
CA SER A 414 9.94 1.91 17.55
C SER A 414 8.73 2.85 17.53
N PRO A 415 8.88 4.19 17.61
CA PRO A 415 7.79 5.13 17.39
C PRO A 415 7.09 4.91 16.04
N ARG A 416 7.87 4.69 14.97
CA ARG A 416 7.32 4.40 13.62
C ARG A 416 6.43 3.15 13.62
N TYR A 417 6.82 2.09 14.32
CA TYR A 417 5.98 0.90 14.45
C TYR A 417 4.76 1.15 15.36
N TYR A 418 4.91 1.86 16.47
CA TYR A 418 3.80 2.21 17.35
C TYR A 418 2.74 3.03 16.60
N GLU A 419 3.15 4.05 15.84
CA GLU A 419 2.27 4.84 14.96
C GLU A 419 1.65 3.99 13.85
N HIS A 420 2.39 3.01 13.32
CA HIS A 420 1.86 2.06 12.35
C HIS A 420 0.73 1.22 12.97
N VAL A 421 0.86 0.76 14.22
CA VAL A 421 -0.21 0.05 14.94
C VAL A 421 -1.40 0.96 15.21
N VAL A 422 -1.18 2.17 15.72
CA VAL A 422 -2.22 3.21 15.92
C VAL A 422 -3.03 3.40 14.65
N THR A 423 -2.35 3.62 13.53
CA THR A 423 -2.98 3.89 12.23
C THR A 423 -3.68 2.65 11.66
N THR A 424 -3.11 1.47 11.84
CA THR A 424 -3.65 0.21 11.30
C THR A 424 -4.89 -0.24 12.05
N MET A 425 -4.87 -0.18 13.37
CA MET A 425 -6.00 -0.57 14.23
C MET A 425 -7.04 0.55 14.38
N GLY A 426 -6.72 1.78 13.98
CA GLY A 426 -7.60 2.94 14.15
C GLY A 426 -7.81 3.32 15.62
N MET A 427 -6.87 2.96 16.49
CA MET A 427 -6.96 3.16 17.94
C MET A 427 -6.00 4.28 18.36
N PRO A 428 -6.46 5.36 19.02
CA PRO A 428 -5.56 6.37 19.59
C PRO A 428 -4.71 5.78 20.72
N PRO A 429 -3.61 6.44 21.13
CA PRO A 429 -2.75 5.97 22.22
C PRO A 429 -3.50 5.57 23.49
N SER A 430 -4.55 6.31 23.85
CA SER A 430 -5.39 6.00 25.02
C SER A 430 -6.14 4.66 24.94
N GLU A 431 -6.46 4.19 23.73
CA GLU A 431 -7.08 2.87 23.51
C GLU A 431 -6.01 1.77 23.38
N LEU A 432 -4.86 2.08 22.77
CA LEU A 432 -3.71 1.16 22.79
C LEU A 432 -3.27 0.86 24.21
N ASP A 433 -3.32 1.86 25.11
CA ASP A 433 -2.91 1.74 26.51
C ASP A 433 -3.61 0.62 27.28
N ASP A 434 -4.74 0.11 26.78
CA ASP A 434 -5.42 -1.05 27.35
C ASP A 434 -4.63 -2.34 27.16
N PHE A 435 -3.79 -2.45 26.13
CA PHE A 435 -3.09 -3.70 25.79
C PHE A 435 -1.66 -3.55 25.26
N TYR A 436 -1.24 -2.39 24.74
CA TYR A 436 0.09 -2.15 24.20
C TYR A 436 0.64 -0.80 24.66
N ARG A 437 1.69 -0.83 25.48
CA ARG A 437 2.38 0.36 26.00
C ARG A 437 3.85 0.34 25.59
N PHE A 438 4.35 1.46 25.10
CA PHE A 438 5.73 1.64 24.67
C PHE A 438 6.44 2.68 25.55
N PHE A 439 7.63 2.34 26.06
CA PHE A 439 8.46 3.19 26.91
C PHE A 439 9.79 3.53 26.24
N ARG A 440 10.12 4.81 26.20
CA ARG A 440 11.42 5.30 25.73
C ARG A 440 12.33 5.50 26.93
N ILE A 441 13.48 4.81 26.95
CA ILE A 441 14.36 4.75 28.12
C ILE A 441 15.56 5.67 27.90
N SER A 442 15.58 6.82 28.58
CA SER A 442 16.61 7.82 28.37
C SER A 442 18.00 7.35 28.78
N GLY A 443 18.99 7.64 27.94
CA GLY A 443 20.39 7.27 28.13
C GLY A 443 20.67 5.76 28.21
N MET A 444 19.72 4.90 27.84
CA MET A 444 19.92 3.46 27.73
C MET A 444 20.47 3.09 26.36
N GLY A 445 21.51 2.24 26.34
CA GLY A 445 22.09 1.65 25.13
C GLY A 445 21.27 0.47 24.57
N HIS A 446 21.89 -0.36 23.72
CA HIS A 446 21.22 -1.52 23.15
C HIS A 446 20.94 -2.58 24.22
N CYS A 447 19.66 -2.76 24.57
CA CYS A 447 19.13 -3.69 25.58
C CYS A 447 19.62 -3.50 27.03
N SER A 448 20.73 -2.80 27.25
CA SER A 448 21.34 -2.54 28.56
C SER A 448 22.45 -1.50 28.46
N GLY A 449 22.97 -1.07 29.60
CA GLY A 449 24.06 -0.09 29.67
C GLY A 449 23.65 1.31 29.21
N GLY A 450 24.64 2.19 29.12
CA GLY A 450 24.47 3.60 28.78
C GLY A 450 24.55 4.51 30.01
N GLU A 451 24.59 5.82 29.76
CA GLU A 451 24.82 6.84 30.79
C GLU A 451 23.56 7.13 31.64
N GLY A 452 22.37 6.77 31.15
CA GLY A 452 21.11 7.05 31.81
C GLY A 452 20.65 5.99 32.82
N ALA A 453 19.44 6.19 33.35
CA ALA A 453 18.81 5.27 34.28
C ALA A 453 18.28 4.02 33.55
N TRP A 454 19.18 3.19 33.03
CA TRP A 454 18.87 2.11 32.09
C TRP A 454 18.40 0.80 32.74
N GLN A 455 18.65 0.60 34.04
CA GLN A 455 18.25 -0.65 34.70
C GLN A 455 16.76 -0.63 35.05
N ILE A 456 15.98 -1.39 34.29
CA ILE A 456 14.52 -1.50 34.40
C ILE A 456 14.05 -2.94 34.68
N GLY A 457 14.97 -3.87 34.96
CA GLY A 457 14.67 -5.29 35.17
C GLY A 457 14.24 -6.03 33.90
N GLN A 458 14.96 -5.79 32.81
CA GLN A 458 14.63 -6.28 31.47
C GLN A 458 15.25 -7.64 31.09
N GLY A 459 15.87 -8.34 32.04
CA GLY A 459 16.57 -9.61 31.80
C GLY A 459 17.82 -9.76 32.66
N ALA A 460 18.71 -10.66 32.27
CA ALA A 460 19.96 -10.96 32.99
C ALA A 460 20.84 -9.72 33.21
N SER A 461 20.88 -8.80 32.24
CA SER A 461 21.63 -7.55 32.33
C SER A 461 21.01 -6.55 33.33
N GLY A 462 19.71 -6.66 33.60
CA GLY A 462 18.99 -5.93 34.64
C GLY A 462 18.91 -6.69 35.98
N ALA A 463 19.55 -7.86 36.10
CA ALA A 463 19.46 -8.73 37.27
C ALA A 463 19.94 -8.15 38.61
N PRO A 464 20.80 -7.11 38.68
CA PRO A 464 20.98 -6.38 39.94
C PRO A 464 19.70 -5.86 40.58
N ASN A 465 18.70 -5.55 39.76
CA ASN A 465 17.34 -5.22 40.13
C ASN A 465 16.39 -6.40 39.90
N ALA A 466 16.85 -7.65 40.07
CA ALA A 466 16.00 -8.87 40.12
C ALA A 466 15.16 -8.88 41.41
N THR A 467 14.42 -7.81 41.63
CA THR A 467 13.42 -7.70 42.67
C THR A 467 12.10 -8.21 42.10
N ASN A 468 11.26 -8.76 42.99
CA ASN A 468 9.87 -9.04 42.66
C ASN A 468 9.01 -7.76 42.64
N ASP A 469 9.61 -6.57 42.71
CA ASP A 469 8.91 -5.28 42.76
C ASP A 469 8.55 -4.81 41.33
N PRO A 470 7.25 -4.77 40.97
CA PRO A 470 6.82 -4.34 39.64
C PRO A 470 7.19 -2.90 39.28
N GLN A 471 7.57 -2.04 40.24
CA GLN A 471 7.96 -0.66 39.95
C GLN A 471 9.34 -0.55 39.30
N HIS A 472 10.24 -1.48 39.60
CA HIS A 472 11.65 -1.46 39.18
C HIS A 472 12.01 -2.62 38.24
N ASN A 473 11.01 -3.39 37.80
CA ASN A 473 11.19 -4.60 37.03
C ASN A 473 10.07 -4.76 35.98
N VAL A 474 10.40 -4.60 34.70
CA VAL A 474 9.42 -4.67 33.60
C VAL A 474 8.83 -6.06 33.39
N LEU A 475 9.55 -7.13 33.72
CA LEU A 475 8.98 -8.48 33.71
C LEU A 475 7.90 -8.62 34.79
N MET A 476 8.16 -8.12 36.00
CA MET A 476 7.15 -8.14 37.05
C MET A 476 6.03 -7.12 36.80
N ARG A 477 6.30 -6.06 36.03
CA ARG A 477 5.28 -5.10 35.62
C ARG A 477 4.28 -5.69 34.63
N ILE A 478 4.73 -6.48 33.66
CA ILE A 478 3.80 -7.14 32.73
C ILE A 478 2.96 -8.20 33.45
N VAL A 479 3.53 -8.89 34.45
CA VAL A 479 2.78 -9.81 35.32
C VAL A 479 1.65 -9.09 36.04
N GLU A 480 1.97 -7.98 36.70
CA GLU A 480 0.99 -7.16 37.41
C GLU A 480 -0.12 -6.65 36.49
N TRP A 481 0.22 -6.33 35.24
CA TRP A 481 -0.77 -5.89 34.25
C TRP A 481 -1.67 -7.03 33.78
N VAL A 482 -1.11 -8.21 33.48
CA VAL A 482 -1.87 -9.37 32.98
C VAL A 482 -2.74 -10.00 34.07
N GLU A 483 -2.23 -10.12 35.30
CA GLU A 483 -2.91 -10.82 36.38
C GLU A 483 -3.86 -9.91 37.16
N ASN A 484 -3.50 -8.65 37.35
CA ASN A 484 -4.25 -7.71 38.20
C ASN A 484 -4.86 -6.54 37.42
N GLY A 485 -4.65 -6.44 36.10
CA GLY A 485 -5.19 -5.37 35.26
C GLY A 485 -4.50 -4.01 35.47
N ASN A 486 -3.45 -3.95 36.26
CA ASN A 486 -2.76 -2.72 36.63
C ASN A 486 -1.56 -2.47 35.71
N GLY A 487 -1.77 -1.72 34.61
CA GLY A 487 -0.75 -1.40 33.60
C GLY A 487 0.19 -0.24 33.97
N PRO A 488 1.46 -0.23 33.52
CA PRO A 488 2.42 0.83 33.85
C PRO A 488 2.09 2.17 33.21
N GLU A 489 2.03 3.25 34.00
CA GLU A 489 2.06 4.62 33.44
C GLU A 489 3.49 5.10 33.19
N THR A 490 4.44 4.61 33.99
CA THR A 490 5.87 4.85 33.85
C THR A 490 6.64 3.57 34.12
N VAL A 491 7.89 3.50 33.66
CA VAL A 491 8.86 2.47 34.06
C VAL A 491 10.01 3.14 34.81
N THR A 492 10.23 2.77 36.06
CA THR A 492 11.34 3.35 36.84
C THR A 492 12.65 2.70 36.44
N GLY A 493 13.55 3.52 35.91
CA GLY A 493 14.92 3.15 35.65
C GLY A 493 15.85 3.55 36.78
N THR A 494 16.94 2.81 36.93
CA THR A 494 17.99 3.09 37.93
C THR A 494 19.36 3.20 37.26
N LYS A 495 20.14 4.22 37.62
CA LYS A 495 21.59 4.29 37.37
C LYS A 495 22.31 4.04 38.68
N PHE A 496 23.17 3.03 38.70
CA PHE A 496 24.05 2.76 39.85
C PHE A 496 25.36 3.50 39.66
N VAL A 497 26.04 3.82 40.77
CA VAL A 497 27.38 4.42 40.71
C VAL A 497 28.31 3.45 39.98
N ASN A 498 28.85 3.89 38.83
CA ASN A 498 29.65 3.06 37.92
C ASN A 498 28.99 1.73 37.52
N ASP A 499 27.65 1.72 37.39
CA ASP A 499 26.84 0.52 37.12
C ASP A 499 27.10 -0.64 38.10
N THR A 500 27.59 -0.31 39.31
CA THR A 500 27.96 -1.27 40.34
C THR A 500 26.95 -1.21 41.49
N PRO A 501 26.08 -2.23 41.65
CA PRO A 501 24.97 -2.18 42.61
C PRO A 501 25.41 -1.99 44.07
N SER A 502 26.54 -2.58 44.44
CA SER A 502 27.11 -2.48 45.80
C SER A 502 27.61 -1.08 46.15
N LEU A 503 27.80 -0.18 45.17
CA LEU A 503 28.17 1.21 45.39
C LEU A 503 26.96 2.12 45.60
N GLY A 504 25.74 1.58 45.48
CA GLY A 504 24.50 2.32 45.66
C GLY A 504 23.97 2.98 44.38
N ILE A 505 22.77 3.52 44.50
CA ILE A 505 22.05 4.22 43.43
C ILE A 505 22.66 5.62 43.27
N ASP A 506 23.01 6.01 42.04
CA ASP A 506 23.37 7.39 41.71
C ASP A 506 22.10 8.23 41.50
N PHE A 507 21.22 7.79 40.59
CA PHE A 507 19.93 8.43 40.37
C PHE A 507 18.89 7.46 39.80
N GLN A 508 17.62 7.90 39.83
CA GLN A 508 16.49 7.17 39.24
C GLN A 508 15.64 8.11 38.40
N ARG A 509 14.99 7.55 37.37
CA ARG A 509 14.10 8.30 36.48
C ARG A 509 12.86 7.46 36.16
N LYS A 510 11.69 8.10 36.13
CA LYS A 510 10.44 7.47 35.70
C LYS A 510 10.30 7.70 34.21
N HIS A 511 10.60 6.70 33.41
CA HIS A 511 10.51 6.77 31.95
C HIS A 511 9.06 6.78 31.51
N CYS A 512 8.70 7.75 30.67
CA CYS A 512 7.33 7.97 30.21
C CYS A 512 6.87 6.92 29.19
N LYS A 513 5.57 6.66 29.21
CA LYS A 513 4.86 5.99 28.14
C LYS A 513 4.72 6.90 26.92
N PHE A 514 5.14 6.44 25.74
CA PHE A 514 4.98 7.14 24.47
C PHE A 514 3.48 7.35 24.14
N PRO A 515 3.06 8.50 23.59
CA PRO A 515 3.85 9.60 23.03
C PRO A 515 4.26 10.69 24.04
N LEU A 516 4.11 10.45 25.35
CA LEU A 516 4.54 11.42 26.37
C LEU A 516 6.08 11.51 26.42
N ARG A 517 6.55 12.65 26.92
CA ARG A 517 7.98 12.99 27.05
C ARG A 517 8.27 13.38 28.50
N ASN A 518 9.47 13.06 28.96
CA ASN A 518 9.98 13.56 30.24
C ASN A 518 10.53 14.97 30.05
N VAL A 519 10.19 15.87 30.97
CA VAL A 519 10.72 17.24 31.03
C VAL A 519 11.20 17.52 32.46
N CYS A 520 12.40 18.05 32.60
CA CYS A 520 12.95 18.43 33.90
C CYS A 520 12.31 19.75 34.36
N ILE A 521 11.66 19.73 35.52
CA ILE A 521 11.02 20.89 36.15
C ILE A 521 11.85 21.46 37.32
N ASP A 522 12.85 20.72 37.80
CA ASP A 522 13.79 21.14 38.85
C ASP A 522 15.23 20.72 38.47
N PRO A 523 15.93 21.54 37.65
CA PRO A 523 17.27 21.23 37.16
C PRO A 523 18.33 21.11 38.26
N GLU A 524 18.13 21.72 39.44
CA GLU A 524 19.07 21.58 40.56
C GLU A 524 19.00 20.20 41.23
N ASN A 525 17.87 19.49 41.06
CA ASN A 525 17.61 18.19 41.66
C ASN A 525 17.31 17.09 40.62
N TYR A 526 17.76 17.23 39.38
CA TYR A 526 17.44 16.33 38.26
C TYR A 526 17.69 14.83 38.54
N LYS A 527 18.54 14.48 39.50
CA LYS A 527 18.77 13.09 39.93
C LYS A 527 17.58 12.47 40.68
N LYS A 528 16.60 13.27 41.11
CA LYS A 528 15.41 12.81 41.82
C LYS A 528 14.27 12.56 40.81
N PRO A 529 13.54 11.43 40.90
CA PRO A 529 12.38 11.18 40.05
C PRO A 529 11.31 12.28 40.09
N GLU A 530 11.19 13.01 41.22
CA GLU A 530 10.21 14.08 41.41
C GLU A 530 10.57 15.38 40.68
N ALA A 531 11.81 15.51 40.21
CA ALA A 531 12.26 16.66 39.42
C ALA A 531 11.83 16.58 37.95
N TRP A 532 11.11 15.53 37.55
CA TRP A 532 10.67 15.27 36.18
C TRP A 532 9.15 15.19 36.11
N GLU A 533 8.59 15.77 35.05
CA GLU A 533 7.16 15.69 34.74
C GLU A 533 6.96 15.05 33.35
N THR A 534 5.91 14.25 33.24
CA THR A 534 5.48 13.63 31.99
C THR A 534 4.50 14.56 31.26
N THR A 535 4.83 15.02 30.06
CA THR A 535 4.02 15.98 29.30
C THR A 535 3.80 15.56 27.84
N TYR A 536 2.75 16.09 27.21
CA TYR A 536 2.58 16.02 25.75
C TYR A 536 3.44 17.10 25.09
N GLY A 537 4.08 16.79 23.96
CA GLY A 537 5.09 17.63 23.29
C GLY A 537 4.67 19.01 22.76
N ASN A 538 3.53 19.57 23.19
CA ASN A 538 3.06 20.91 22.81
C ASN A 538 3.01 21.94 23.96
N ASP A 539 3.30 21.56 25.21
CA ASP A 539 3.22 22.47 26.38
C ASP A 539 4.55 23.19 26.69
N HIS A 540 5.03 24.04 25.78
CA HIS A 540 6.12 24.98 26.07
C HIS A 540 5.65 26.31 26.71
N ASN A 541 4.42 26.38 27.24
CA ASN A 541 3.86 27.61 27.82
C ASN A 541 3.62 27.59 29.35
N ARG A 542 4.30 26.73 30.10
CA ARG A 542 4.35 26.84 31.57
C ARG A 542 5.77 27.09 32.05
N ALA A 543 6.15 28.36 32.13
CA ALA A 543 7.14 28.82 33.09
C ALA A 543 6.41 29.21 34.40
N PRO A 544 6.97 28.93 35.59
CA PRO A 544 6.32 29.25 36.85
C PRO A 544 6.41 30.75 37.18
N GLU A 545 5.32 31.31 37.71
CA GLU A 545 5.26 32.68 38.23
C GLU A 545 6.18 32.88 39.45
N ARG A 546 7.13 33.82 39.34
CA ARG A 546 7.47 34.93 40.29
C ARG A 546 8.98 35.20 40.38
N ALA A 547 9.39 36.38 39.92
CA ALA A 547 10.21 37.33 40.68
C ALA A 547 10.19 38.72 40.02
N THR A 548 9.56 39.64 40.74
CA THR A 548 9.59 41.12 40.78
C THR A 548 10.71 41.92 40.07
N ASP A 549 10.27 43.07 39.54
CA ASP A 549 10.90 44.42 39.48
C ASP A 549 12.02 44.73 38.46
N ASN A 550 11.68 45.50 37.40
CA ASN A 550 11.94 46.95 37.30
C ASN A 550 11.69 47.54 35.88
N GLU A 551 11.13 48.75 35.87
CA GLU A 551 10.99 49.75 34.79
C GLU A 551 12.37 50.08 34.13
N ASP A 552 12.58 50.50 32.88
CA ASP A 552 12.02 51.57 32.04
C ASP A 552 12.64 51.43 30.62
N ASP A 553 11.88 51.54 29.52
CA ASP A 553 12.32 52.21 28.27
C ASP A 553 11.15 52.44 27.28
N PRO A 554 10.77 53.69 26.95
CA PRO A 554 9.77 54.00 25.93
C PRO A 554 10.42 54.60 24.67
N ASN A 555 10.61 53.81 23.61
CA ASN A 555 10.43 54.19 22.18
C ASN A 555 11.07 53.20 21.20
N VAL A 556 10.28 52.25 20.68
CA VAL A 556 10.42 51.79 19.27
C VAL A 556 9.03 51.45 18.74
N SER A 557 8.48 52.33 17.90
CA SER A 557 7.25 52.07 17.12
C SER A 557 7.60 51.57 15.71
N LEU A 558 6.80 50.62 15.21
CA LEU A 558 6.70 50.05 13.84
C LEU A 558 7.51 48.77 13.57
N VAL A 559 6.94 47.60 13.93
CA VAL A 559 6.32 46.62 13.00
C VAL A 559 5.33 45.79 13.83
N GLN A 560 4.03 45.89 13.56
CA GLN A 560 3.02 45.01 14.14
C GLN A 560 3.08 43.64 13.44
N SER A 561 3.75 42.70 14.09
CA SER A 561 3.72 41.27 13.76
C SER A 561 2.36 40.69 14.15
N SER A 562 1.58 40.29 13.15
CA SER A 562 0.43 39.39 13.34
C SER A 562 0.98 37.96 13.48
N ILE A 563 1.43 37.61 14.68
CA ILE A 563 1.68 36.21 15.06
C ILE A 563 0.34 35.64 15.50
N LEU A 564 -0.35 35.01 14.55
CA LEU A 564 -1.49 34.16 14.85
C LEU A 564 -0.93 32.83 15.37
N ILE A 565 -1.38 32.49 16.57
CA ILE A 565 -1.27 31.19 17.23
C ILE A 565 -1.62 30.08 16.22
N MET A 566 -0.65 29.25 15.85
CA MET A 566 -0.88 28.04 15.05
C MET A 566 -0.84 26.81 15.97
N PRO A 567 -1.90 25.98 15.99
CA PRO A 567 -1.88 24.68 16.66
C PRO A 567 -0.97 23.71 15.90
N HIS A 568 -0.08 23.00 16.60
CA HIS A 568 0.71 21.91 16.04
C HIS A 568 -0.19 20.69 15.77
N PHE A 569 -0.85 20.71 14.61
CA PHE A 569 -1.23 19.50 13.87
C PHE A 569 -0.07 19.18 12.92
N GLY A 570 0.51 17.98 13.04
CA GLY A 570 1.44 17.47 12.03
C GLY A 570 0.77 17.48 10.67
N ARG A 571 1.34 18.21 9.70
CA ARG A 571 0.86 18.18 8.32
C ARG A 571 1.26 16.83 7.68
N PRO A 572 0.41 16.22 6.85
CA PRO A 572 0.77 15.08 6.03
C PRO A 572 1.95 15.43 5.11
N TYR A 573 2.84 14.46 4.91
CA TYR A 573 4.01 14.54 4.03
C TYR A 573 3.61 15.11 2.66
N SER A 574 4.16 16.26 2.31
CA SER A 574 3.92 16.92 1.02
C SER A 574 5.25 16.99 0.27
N VAL A 575 5.40 16.11 -0.72
CA VAL A 575 6.47 16.08 -1.74
C VAL A 575 6.76 17.47 -2.33
N ARG A 576 5.75 18.35 -2.33
CA ARG A 576 5.83 19.74 -2.79
C ARG A 576 6.77 20.65 -1.97
N ALA A 577 6.92 20.43 -0.67
CA ALA A 577 7.76 21.28 0.19
C ALA A 577 9.26 20.92 0.06
N ALA A 578 9.56 19.64 -0.13
CA ALA A 578 10.90 19.14 -0.42
C ALA A 578 11.37 19.58 -1.83
N LEU A 579 10.47 19.55 -2.83
CA LEU A 579 10.76 20.04 -4.18
C LEU A 579 10.98 21.56 -4.24
N GLN A 580 10.26 22.34 -3.42
CA GLN A 580 10.42 23.81 -3.38
C GLN A 580 11.81 24.22 -2.84
N ALA A 581 12.32 23.51 -1.83
CA ALA A 581 13.66 23.75 -1.27
C ALA A 581 14.80 23.39 -2.25
N ILE A 582 14.61 22.32 -3.04
CA ILE A 582 15.57 21.90 -4.09
C ILE A 582 15.54 22.86 -5.29
N LEU A 583 14.36 23.39 -5.63
CA LEU A 583 14.19 24.36 -6.72
C LEU A 583 14.76 25.74 -6.35
N ASP A 584 14.69 26.19 -5.09
CA ASP A 584 15.19 27.52 -4.69
C ASP A 584 16.74 27.60 -4.64
N GLU A 585 17.45 26.49 -4.43
CA GLU A 585 18.93 26.46 -4.49
C GLU A 585 19.50 26.39 -5.91
N SER A 586 18.72 25.90 -6.89
CA SER A 586 19.21 25.64 -8.26
C SER A 586 19.03 26.81 -9.25
N PHE A 587 18.41 27.93 -8.83
CA PHE A 587 18.23 29.13 -9.68
C PHE A 587 19.30 30.24 -9.54
N SER A 588 20.37 30.03 -8.78
CA SER A 588 21.36 31.09 -8.52
C SER A 588 22.38 31.34 -9.64
N THR A 589 22.68 30.40 -10.55
CA THR A 589 23.71 30.64 -11.59
C THR A 589 23.40 30.08 -12.98
N ALA A 590 23.10 31.02 -13.89
CA ALA A 590 23.44 31.06 -15.33
C ALA A 590 22.68 30.23 -16.42
N ARG A 591 21.93 31.01 -17.23
CA ARG A 591 21.74 31.02 -18.72
C ARG A 591 20.46 30.39 -19.35
N PRO A 592 20.01 30.94 -20.52
CA PRO A 592 18.59 31.25 -20.73
C PRO A 592 17.79 30.19 -21.52
N ARG A 593 16.59 29.93 -20.99
CA ARG A 593 15.34 29.42 -21.60
C ARG A 593 15.38 29.10 -23.10
N ALA A 594 15.32 27.80 -23.43
CA ALA A 594 14.47 27.32 -24.51
C ALA A 594 13.04 27.21 -23.96
N SER A 595 12.09 27.94 -24.55
CA SER A 595 10.69 27.94 -24.12
C SER A 595 10.01 26.60 -24.46
N ILE A 596 9.78 25.76 -23.45
CA ILE A 596 8.79 24.68 -23.55
C ILE A 596 7.42 25.33 -23.65
N ALA A 597 6.77 25.12 -24.79
CA ALA A 597 5.53 25.75 -25.20
C ALA A 597 4.36 25.45 -24.24
N GLN A 598 3.51 26.45 -24.01
CA GLN A 598 2.17 26.33 -23.42
C GLN A 598 1.39 25.17 -24.04
N ARG A 599 0.83 24.23 -23.25
CA ARG A 599 -0.18 23.21 -23.65
C ARG A 599 -0.46 22.22 -22.46
N ARG A 600 -1.59 21.51 -22.21
CA ARG A 600 -2.77 20.98 -22.97
C ARG A 600 -3.95 20.66 -22.02
N ALA A 601 -5.20 20.60 -22.50
CA ALA A 601 -6.45 20.55 -21.71
C ALA A 601 -7.61 19.89 -22.52
N PHE A 602 -8.71 19.39 -21.90
CA PHE A 602 -9.93 18.89 -22.58
C PHE A 602 -10.72 20.02 -23.25
N HIS A 603 -11.02 19.88 -24.54
CA HIS A 603 -11.76 20.90 -25.29
C HIS A 603 -13.12 20.39 -25.75
N ASP A 604 -14.17 21.21 -25.57
CA ASP A 604 -15.49 21.02 -26.15
C ASP A 604 -15.58 21.49 -27.62
N TYR A 605 -14.43 21.84 -28.20
CA TYR A 605 -14.26 22.24 -29.59
C TYR A 605 -13.10 21.46 -30.23
N PHE A 606 -13.17 21.29 -31.55
CA PHE A 606 -12.03 20.78 -32.32
C PHE A 606 -11.43 21.87 -33.20
N VAL A 607 -10.17 21.68 -33.56
CA VAL A 607 -9.44 22.60 -34.44
C VAL A 607 -9.33 21.96 -35.82
N THR A 608 -9.75 22.67 -36.85
CA THR A 608 -9.61 22.16 -38.23
C THR A 608 -9.14 23.26 -39.18
N HIS A 609 -8.50 22.84 -40.26
CA HIS A 609 -8.01 23.69 -41.33
C HIS A 609 -9.08 23.80 -42.42
N LEU A 610 -9.80 24.92 -42.44
CA LEU A 610 -10.78 25.19 -43.50
C LEU A 610 -10.11 25.96 -44.64
N PRO A 611 -10.37 25.61 -45.91
CA PRO A 611 -9.94 26.44 -47.04
C PRO A 611 -10.53 27.84 -46.90
N SER A 612 -9.73 28.91 -47.05
CA SER A 612 -10.12 30.31 -46.82
C SER A 612 -11.38 30.76 -47.57
N SER A 613 -11.72 30.09 -48.68
CA SER A 613 -13.00 30.24 -49.41
C SER A 613 -14.27 29.90 -48.59
N SER A 614 -14.13 29.27 -47.42
CA SER A 614 -15.25 28.81 -46.57
C SER A 614 -15.65 29.81 -45.49
N LEU A 615 -14.92 30.92 -45.36
CA LEU A 615 -15.02 31.92 -44.27
C LEU A 615 -15.64 33.27 -44.70
N SER A 616 -16.08 33.41 -45.95
CA SER A 616 -16.72 34.64 -46.43
C SER A 616 -18.23 34.43 -46.66
N PRO A 617 -19.12 35.14 -45.95
CA PRO A 617 -20.49 35.32 -46.41
C PRO A 617 -20.49 36.37 -47.53
N ASP A 618 -21.03 35.99 -48.69
CA ASP A 618 -21.45 36.82 -49.82
C ASP A 618 -20.54 37.97 -50.29
N ARG A 619 -19.79 37.72 -51.39
CA ARG A 619 -19.54 38.68 -52.49
C ARG A 619 -18.75 38.02 -53.65
N SER A 620 -19.38 37.14 -54.43
CA SER A 620 -19.17 36.98 -55.89
C SER A 620 -19.88 35.72 -56.43
N PRO A 621 -20.36 35.71 -57.69
CA PRO A 621 -21.38 34.77 -58.16
C PRO A 621 -20.77 33.57 -58.88
N SER A 622 -20.07 32.67 -58.18
CA SER A 622 -19.72 31.37 -58.76
C SER A 622 -19.24 30.38 -57.69
N HIS A 623 -20.16 29.77 -56.96
CA HIS A 623 -20.12 28.39 -56.45
C HIS A 623 -21.23 28.22 -55.41
N ARG A 624 -22.41 27.74 -55.86
CA ARG A 624 -23.44 27.24 -54.95
C ARG A 624 -23.03 25.83 -54.51
N LEU A 625 -22.52 25.69 -53.30
CA LEU A 625 -22.77 24.49 -52.50
C LEU A 625 -23.81 24.90 -51.46
N PRO A 626 -25.09 24.55 -51.63
CA PRO A 626 -26.08 24.76 -50.58
C PRO A 626 -25.66 23.89 -49.38
N ARG A 627 -25.36 24.52 -48.24
CA ARG A 627 -25.12 23.85 -46.94
C ARG A 627 -26.43 23.33 -46.31
N ASP A 628 -27.53 23.54 -47.01
CA ASP A 628 -28.92 23.42 -46.58
C ASP A 628 -29.63 22.20 -47.21
N GLU A 629 -29.00 21.51 -48.18
CA GLU A 629 -29.56 20.32 -48.81
C GLU A 629 -28.52 19.21 -49.03
N SER A 630 -28.09 18.53 -47.96
CA SER A 630 -27.47 17.20 -48.10
C SER A 630 -28.59 16.16 -48.30
N GLN A 631 -28.95 15.87 -49.55
CA GLN A 631 -29.83 14.75 -49.87
C GLN A 631 -29.02 13.45 -50.04
N PRO A 632 -29.48 12.31 -49.49
CA PRO A 632 -28.86 11.01 -49.73
C PRO A 632 -28.90 10.67 -51.22
N HIS A 633 -27.81 10.09 -51.74
CA HIS A 633 -27.69 9.74 -53.16
C HIS A 633 -28.76 8.72 -53.56
N SER A 634 -29.62 9.09 -54.52
CA SER A 634 -30.67 8.23 -55.05
C SER A 634 -30.30 7.74 -56.46
N GLY A 635 -29.55 6.63 -56.53
CA GLY A 635 -29.34 5.87 -57.76
C GLY A 635 -27.95 5.23 -57.89
N PRO A 636 -27.78 4.20 -58.74
CA PRO A 636 -26.47 3.62 -59.01
C PRO A 636 -25.67 4.53 -59.95
N SER A 637 -24.65 5.20 -59.42
CA SER A 637 -23.69 5.99 -60.21
C SER A 637 -22.61 5.09 -60.84
N SER A 638 -22.50 5.13 -62.17
CA SER A 638 -21.42 4.47 -62.94
C SER A 638 -20.12 5.29 -63.01
N ARG A 639 -19.97 6.35 -62.21
CA ARG A 639 -18.75 7.16 -62.14
C ARG A 639 -17.98 6.81 -60.89
N ALA A 640 -16.97 5.95 -61.05
CA ALA A 640 -15.84 5.90 -60.12
C ALA A 640 -15.33 7.34 -59.93
N ALA A 641 -15.37 7.81 -58.68
CA ALA A 641 -14.97 9.17 -58.34
C ALA A 641 -13.59 9.45 -58.93
N GLN A 642 -13.52 10.42 -59.84
CA GLN A 642 -12.25 10.95 -60.30
C GLN A 642 -11.47 11.39 -59.06
N PHE A 643 -10.26 10.83 -58.90
CA PHE A 643 -9.30 11.26 -57.89
C PHE A 643 -9.15 12.78 -57.96
N ALA A 644 -9.63 13.49 -56.94
CA ALA A 644 -9.36 14.90 -56.80
C ALA A 644 -7.84 15.06 -56.59
N GLN A 645 -7.20 15.81 -57.47
CA GLN A 645 -5.78 16.15 -57.39
C GLN A 645 -5.46 16.85 -56.06
N ASN A 646 -4.28 16.56 -55.52
CA ASN A 646 -3.70 17.17 -54.32
C ASN A 646 -4.00 18.68 -54.25
N PRO A 647 -4.54 19.21 -53.15
CA PRO A 647 -4.59 20.64 -52.93
C PRO A 647 -3.21 21.10 -52.42
N SER A 648 -2.20 21.06 -53.29
CA SER A 648 -0.98 21.82 -53.05
C SER A 648 -1.32 23.31 -53.19
N SER A 649 -1.12 24.05 -52.09
CA SER A 649 -1.25 25.51 -51.94
C SER A 649 -2.66 26.12 -52.03
N ARG A 650 -3.53 25.83 -51.06
CA ARG A 650 -4.61 26.77 -50.70
C ARG A 650 -4.36 27.26 -49.28
N ASP A 651 -4.40 28.58 -49.07
CA ASP A 651 -4.44 29.17 -47.73
C ASP A 651 -5.58 28.52 -46.95
N THR A 652 -5.22 27.79 -45.90
CA THR A 652 -6.18 27.20 -44.96
C THR A 652 -6.16 28.02 -43.68
N THR A 653 -7.32 28.47 -43.23
CA THR A 653 -7.45 29.17 -41.96
C THR A 653 -7.76 28.16 -40.85
N ILE A 654 -7.09 28.32 -39.70
CA ILE A 654 -7.33 27.51 -38.51
C ILE A 654 -8.62 27.99 -37.85
N VAL A 655 -9.61 27.10 -37.70
CA VAL A 655 -10.90 27.42 -37.08
C VAL A 655 -11.16 26.48 -35.91
N ARG A 656 -11.68 27.03 -34.81
CA ARG A 656 -12.17 26.29 -33.64
C ARG A 656 -13.68 26.13 -33.78
N ILE A 657 -14.16 24.88 -33.81
CA ILE A 657 -15.57 24.56 -33.98
C ILE A 657 -16.06 23.83 -32.72
N PRO A 658 -17.02 24.41 -31.96
CA PRO A 658 -17.62 23.71 -30.83
C PRO A 658 -18.32 22.43 -31.29
N ILE A 659 -17.99 21.29 -30.68
CA ILE A 659 -18.52 19.97 -31.05
C ILE A 659 -20.04 19.92 -30.90
N ARG A 660 -20.57 20.50 -29.82
CA ARG A 660 -22.01 20.57 -29.56
C ARG A 660 -22.78 21.38 -30.61
N ASN A 661 -22.11 22.32 -31.29
CA ASN A 661 -22.72 23.12 -32.37
C ASN A 661 -22.53 22.49 -33.75
N ALA A 662 -21.69 21.46 -33.88
CA ALA A 662 -21.39 20.77 -35.13
C ALA A 662 -22.46 19.72 -35.48
N LYS A 663 -23.73 20.14 -35.63
CA LYS A 663 -24.91 19.28 -35.86
C LYS A 663 -24.82 18.32 -37.06
N HIS A 664 -23.92 18.61 -38.01
CA HIS A 664 -23.66 17.77 -39.18
C HIS A 664 -22.59 16.69 -38.97
N HIS A 665 -21.88 16.72 -37.84
CA HIS A 665 -20.80 15.80 -37.49
C HIS A 665 -21.10 15.01 -36.22
N PHE A 666 -21.87 15.60 -35.31
CA PHE A 666 -22.23 15.03 -34.01
C PHE A 666 -23.69 15.32 -33.68
N GLY A 667 -24.35 14.35 -33.05
CA GLY A 667 -25.71 14.46 -32.54
C GLY A 667 -25.86 13.73 -31.21
N ALA A 668 -26.60 14.33 -30.29
CA ALA A 668 -26.98 13.71 -29.03
C ALA A 668 -28.50 13.79 -28.86
N GLY A 669 -29.13 12.66 -28.54
CA GLY A 669 -30.53 12.53 -28.18
C GLY A 669 -30.62 12.01 -26.76
N VAL A 670 -31.51 12.57 -25.94
CA VAL A 670 -31.73 12.18 -24.55
C VAL A 670 -33.21 12.26 -24.26
N SER A 671 -33.76 11.24 -23.61
CA SER A 671 -35.13 11.20 -23.15
C SER A 671 -35.22 10.46 -21.82
N ARG A 672 -36.00 11.00 -20.87
CA ARG A 672 -36.27 10.31 -19.59
C ARG A 672 -37.21 9.11 -19.72
N GLY A 673 -37.78 8.89 -20.91
CA GLY A 673 -38.81 7.87 -21.12
C GLY A 673 -39.98 8.04 -20.16
N SER A 674 -40.34 6.95 -19.48
CA SER A 674 -41.39 6.91 -18.46
C SER A 674 -40.89 7.20 -17.04
N ARG A 675 -39.57 7.33 -16.84
CA ARG A 675 -38.97 7.59 -15.52
C ARG A 675 -39.27 9.02 -15.03
N PRO A 676 -39.27 9.25 -13.70
CA PRO A 676 -39.48 10.58 -13.13
C PRO A 676 -38.40 11.59 -13.50
N HIS A 677 -37.14 11.15 -13.61
CA HIS A 677 -35.99 11.96 -13.97
C HIS A 677 -35.07 11.18 -14.93
N ASN A 678 -34.12 11.88 -15.55
CA ASN A 678 -33.12 11.28 -16.43
C ASN A 678 -31.81 11.14 -15.66
N GLU A 679 -31.39 9.91 -15.44
CA GLU A 679 -30.17 9.52 -14.74
C GLU A 679 -28.99 9.36 -15.72
N ASP A 680 -29.28 9.15 -17.02
CA ASP A 680 -28.29 9.13 -18.08
C ASP A 680 -27.60 10.46 -18.32
N THR A 681 -26.33 10.40 -18.69
CA THR A 681 -25.58 11.54 -19.21
C THR A 681 -24.67 11.16 -20.38
N TYR A 682 -24.13 12.16 -21.06
CA TYR A 682 -23.18 11.97 -22.15
C TYR A 682 -22.11 13.04 -22.16
N GLN A 683 -20.96 12.73 -22.77
CA GLN A 683 -19.87 13.68 -22.98
C GLN A 683 -19.30 13.57 -24.40
N ALA A 684 -18.93 14.70 -24.99
CA ALA A 684 -18.26 14.76 -26.28
C ALA A 684 -17.25 15.91 -26.33
N GLY A 685 -16.02 15.62 -26.75
CA GLY A 685 -14.93 16.57 -26.75
C GLY A 685 -13.70 16.06 -27.50
N THR A 686 -12.59 16.77 -27.34
CA THR A 686 -11.26 16.29 -27.71
C THR A 686 -10.38 16.24 -26.47
N ILE A 687 -9.67 15.13 -26.31
CA ILE A 687 -8.63 14.94 -25.29
C ILE A 687 -7.26 15.06 -25.94
N GLU A 688 -6.27 15.51 -25.16
CA GLU A 688 -4.91 15.71 -25.63
C GLU A 688 -3.97 14.57 -25.20
N ILE A 689 -4.20 13.37 -25.76
CA ILE A 689 -3.31 12.20 -25.64
C ILE A 689 -2.56 11.91 -26.95
N PRO A 690 -1.40 11.24 -26.91
CA PRO A 690 -0.66 10.83 -28.11
C PRO A 690 -1.50 9.99 -29.07
N ALA A 691 -1.23 10.12 -30.36
CA ALA A 691 -1.98 9.41 -31.39
C ALA A 691 -1.65 7.90 -31.39
N PHE A 692 -2.69 7.08 -31.21
CA PHE A 692 -2.60 5.62 -31.20
C PHE A 692 -2.95 4.97 -32.57
N ALA A 693 -3.25 5.80 -33.58
CA ALA A 693 -3.48 5.33 -34.95
C ALA A 693 -2.15 4.98 -35.64
N LYS A 694 -2.00 3.73 -36.09
CA LYS A 694 -0.79 3.28 -36.80
C LYS A 694 -0.73 3.87 -38.21
N ARG A 695 0.49 4.22 -38.69
CA ARG A 695 0.72 4.50 -40.12
C ARG A 695 0.53 3.21 -40.91
N ARG A 696 -0.35 3.21 -41.91
CA ARG A 696 -0.44 2.07 -42.83
C ARG A 696 0.88 1.93 -43.59
N PRO A 697 1.48 0.72 -43.68
CA PRO A 697 2.67 0.51 -44.49
C PRO A 697 2.36 0.85 -45.96
N VAL A 698 3.30 1.53 -46.62
CA VAL A 698 3.17 2.07 -47.99
C VAL A 698 3.07 0.94 -49.07
N SER A 699 2.94 -0.33 -48.70
CA SER A 699 3.09 -1.47 -49.61
C SER A 699 1.81 -1.97 -50.31
N LEU A 700 0.64 -1.32 -50.17
CA LEU A 700 -0.58 -1.70 -50.89
C LEU A 700 -1.12 -0.60 -51.83
N SER A 701 -0.25 -0.07 -52.68
CA SER A 701 -0.58 0.37 -54.06
C SER A 701 0.68 0.81 -54.78
N ARG A 702 1.53 -0.15 -55.17
CA ARG A 702 2.66 0.13 -56.04
C ARG A 702 2.25 -0.13 -57.49
N ARG A 703 1.74 0.91 -58.17
CA ARG A 703 1.91 1.01 -59.64
C ARG A 703 3.30 1.62 -59.91
N PRO A 704 4.13 1.03 -60.77
CA PRO A 704 5.46 1.53 -61.04
C PRO A 704 5.38 2.77 -61.93
N GLY A 705 5.91 3.92 -61.47
CA GLY A 705 6.21 5.04 -62.37
C GLY A 705 5.84 6.47 -61.93
N SER A 706 5.63 6.78 -60.65
CA SER A 706 5.53 8.19 -60.21
C SER A 706 6.22 8.41 -58.87
N GLU A 707 7.43 8.95 -58.90
CA GLU A 707 8.06 9.57 -57.74
C GLU A 707 7.34 10.90 -57.47
N MET A 708 6.52 10.92 -56.43
CA MET A 708 6.14 12.15 -55.74
C MET A 708 6.30 11.88 -54.24
N PRO A 709 7.18 12.60 -53.53
CA PRO A 709 7.29 12.47 -52.08
C PRO A 709 6.01 13.06 -51.47
N GLY A 710 5.14 12.21 -50.95
CA GLY A 710 4.04 12.65 -50.11
C GLY A 710 4.59 13.17 -48.78
N GLU A 711 4.90 14.45 -48.70
CA GLU A 711 5.16 15.11 -47.43
C GLU A 711 3.91 15.00 -46.54
N ALA A 712 4.03 14.25 -45.45
CA ALA A 712 3.11 14.35 -44.33
C ALA A 712 3.17 15.79 -43.82
N ALA A 713 2.01 16.44 -43.71
CA ALA A 713 1.89 17.78 -43.14
C ALA A 713 2.60 17.83 -41.78
N LYS A 714 3.68 18.61 -41.70
CA LYS A 714 4.18 19.10 -40.41
C LYS A 714 3.08 19.99 -39.87
N SER A 715 2.29 19.50 -38.91
CA SER A 715 1.59 20.44 -38.05
C SER A 715 2.70 21.23 -37.32
N GLU A 716 2.68 22.56 -37.36
CA GLU A 716 3.56 23.39 -36.53
C GLU A 716 3.17 23.29 -35.03
N SER A 717 2.59 22.16 -34.60
CA SER A 717 1.65 22.09 -33.48
C SER A 717 1.34 20.65 -33.00
N GLY A 718 2.30 19.72 -32.96
CA GLY A 718 2.16 18.42 -32.23
C GLY A 718 1.22 17.36 -32.83
N ASP A 719 1.04 16.24 -32.10
CA ASP A 719 0.22 15.06 -32.46
C ASP A 719 -1.22 15.39 -32.88
N PRO A 720 -1.85 14.58 -33.76
CA PRO A 720 -3.23 14.77 -34.20
C PRO A 720 -4.25 14.65 -33.04
N GLN A 721 -5.35 15.41 -33.12
CA GLN A 721 -6.37 15.46 -32.07
C GLN A 721 -7.10 14.12 -31.91
N VAL A 722 -7.29 13.68 -30.66
CA VAL A 722 -8.11 12.51 -30.33
C VAL A 722 -9.50 12.96 -29.90
N PHE A 723 -10.51 12.46 -30.58
CA PHE A 723 -11.91 12.76 -30.27
C PHE A 723 -12.43 11.77 -29.24
N TYR A 724 -13.11 12.28 -28.21
CA TYR A 724 -13.67 11.51 -27.10
C TYR A 724 -15.19 11.61 -27.11
N PHE A 725 -15.88 10.47 -27.10
CA PHE A 725 -17.33 10.37 -26.99
C PHE A 725 -17.69 9.36 -25.90
N GLY A 726 -18.57 9.72 -24.97
CA GLY A 726 -18.98 8.85 -23.86
C GLY A 726 -20.47 8.90 -23.59
N VAL A 727 -21.07 7.74 -23.31
CA VAL A 727 -22.43 7.59 -22.78
C VAL A 727 -22.32 6.92 -21.40
N PHE A 728 -23.03 7.50 -20.43
CA PHE A 728 -23.05 7.05 -19.04
C PHE A 728 -24.50 6.83 -18.65
N ASP A 729 -24.88 5.58 -18.52
CA ASP A 729 -26.22 5.14 -18.16
C ASP A 729 -26.26 5.02 -16.63
N GLY A 730 -27.05 5.86 -15.99
CA GLY A 730 -27.03 6.04 -14.54
C GLY A 730 -28.18 5.27 -13.90
N HIS A 731 -27.94 4.65 -12.75
CA HIS A 731 -29.00 4.01 -11.99
C HIS A 731 -28.89 4.31 -10.49
N GLY A 732 -30.04 4.51 -9.84
CA GLY A 732 -30.11 4.91 -8.44
C GLY A 732 -29.86 6.41 -8.23
N GLY A 733 -29.88 7.19 -9.31
CA GLY A 733 -29.73 8.65 -9.38
C GLY A 733 -28.58 9.09 -10.30
N THR A 734 -28.34 10.41 -10.39
CA THR A 734 -27.42 10.99 -11.37
C THR A 734 -25.96 11.11 -10.92
N GLU A 735 -25.64 10.94 -9.63
CA GLU A 735 -24.33 11.35 -9.09
C GLU A 735 -23.15 10.63 -9.75
N CYS A 736 -23.28 9.32 -10.03
CA CYS A 736 -22.21 8.54 -10.66
C CYS A 736 -22.05 8.91 -12.13
N SER A 737 -23.14 8.96 -12.90
CA SER A 737 -23.10 9.30 -14.33
C SER A 737 -22.60 10.73 -14.56
N GLU A 738 -22.97 11.69 -13.71
CA GLU A 738 -22.45 13.06 -13.75
C GLU A 738 -20.96 13.15 -13.40
N PHE A 739 -20.50 12.39 -12.40
CA PHE A 739 -19.08 12.29 -12.07
C PHE A 739 -18.27 11.78 -13.28
N LEU A 740 -18.75 10.75 -13.97
CA LEU A 740 -18.07 10.21 -15.15
C LEU A 740 -18.06 11.20 -16.32
N ARG A 741 -19.20 11.86 -16.59
CA ARG A 741 -19.31 12.94 -17.59
C ARG A 741 -18.27 14.03 -17.36
N ASP A 742 -18.10 14.43 -16.11
CA ASP A 742 -17.31 15.60 -15.74
C ASP A 742 -15.83 15.27 -15.52
N ARG A 743 -15.45 14.03 -15.20
CA ARG A 743 -14.08 13.71 -14.76
C ARG A 743 -13.39 12.56 -15.47
N LEU A 744 -14.09 11.59 -16.07
CA LEU A 744 -13.46 10.38 -16.62
C LEU A 744 -12.43 10.70 -17.70
N HIS A 745 -12.71 11.67 -18.57
CA HIS A 745 -11.77 12.13 -19.59
C HIS A 745 -10.47 12.72 -19.00
N GLY A 746 -10.54 13.36 -17.83
CA GLY A 746 -9.37 13.86 -17.10
C GLY A 746 -8.50 12.74 -16.55
N TYR A 747 -9.11 11.67 -16.02
CA TYR A 747 -8.37 10.48 -15.60
C TYR A 747 -7.63 9.81 -16.77
N VAL A 748 -8.21 9.81 -17.97
CA VAL A 748 -7.56 9.27 -19.18
C VAL A 748 -6.35 10.12 -19.59
N GLU A 749 -6.47 11.45 -19.59
CA GLU A 749 -5.36 12.36 -19.90
C GLU A 749 -4.23 12.26 -18.86
N GLU A 750 -4.57 12.23 -17.57
CA GLU A 750 -3.60 12.07 -16.49
C GLU A 750 -2.89 10.72 -16.58
N ALA A 751 -3.62 9.63 -16.78
CA ALA A 751 -3.02 8.31 -16.97
C ALA A 751 -2.09 8.27 -18.19
N ALA A 752 -2.51 8.83 -19.34
CA ALA A 752 -1.65 8.88 -20.53
C ALA A 752 -0.30 9.59 -20.27
N LEU A 753 -0.31 10.64 -19.43
CA LEU A 753 0.89 11.34 -19.00
C LEU A 753 1.74 10.51 -18.03
N LEU A 754 1.12 9.90 -17.03
CA LEU A 754 1.79 9.07 -16.02
C LEU A 754 2.47 7.84 -16.65
N PHE A 755 1.83 7.23 -17.63
CA PHE A 755 2.33 6.05 -18.33
C PHE A 755 3.30 6.36 -19.48
N GLY A 756 3.63 7.65 -19.69
CA GLY A 756 4.54 8.06 -20.76
C GLY A 756 4.08 7.56 -22.13
N MET A 757 2.77 7.65 -22.41
CA MET A 757 2.24 7.17 -23.68
C MET A 757 2.96 7.89 -24.84
N GLU A 758 3.41 7.13 -25.84
CA GLU A 758 4.12 7.68 -27.00
C GLU A 758 3.27 7.63 -28.27
N SER A 759 3.57 8.53 -29.20
CA SER A 759 2.89 8.58 -30.50
C SER A 759 3.29 7.39 -31.39
N SER A 760 2.32 6.62 -31.85
CA SER A 760 2.52 5.50 -32.78
C SER A 760 2.88 5.95 -34.22
N LEU A 761 2.96 7.25 -34.47
CA LEU A 761 3.23 7.88 -35.76
C LEU A 761 4.71 8.28 -35.92
N GLN A 762 5.68 7.43 -35.54
CA GLN A 762 7.12 7.74 -35.67
C GLN A 762 7.58 7.82 -37.14
N ARG A 763 8.55 8.71 -37.42
CA ARG A 763 9.16 8.93 -38.75
C ARG A 763 10.17 7.81 -39.03
N GLY A 764 9.92 7.00 -40.05
CA GLY A 764 10.90 6.00 -40.49
C GLY A 764 12.17 6.64 -41.07
N SER A 765 13.30 6.47 -40.40
CA SER A 765 14.62 6.25 -41.01
C SER A 765 15.57 5.62 -39.98
N SER A 766 16.25 4.57 -40.42
CA SER A 766 17.19 3.69 -39.74
C SER A 766 18.45 4.35 -39.16
N ALA A 767 19.00 3.68 -38.14
CA ALA A 767 20.39 3.70 -37.67
C ALA A 767 20.86 4.91 -36.84
N ASP A 768 20.63 4.84 -35.52
CA ASP A 768 21.66 5.02 -34.49
C ASP A 768 21.01 4.75 -33.11
N ALA A 769 21.09 3.49 -32.67
CA ALA A 769 20.67 3.07 -31.34
C ALA A 769 21.83 3.23 -30.36
N SER A 770 22.25 4.47 -30.12
CA SER A 770 23.10 4.86 -29.00
C SER A 770 23.23 6.38 -28.99
N SER A 771 22.96 7.00 -27.84
CA SER A 771 23.01 8.44 -27.56
C SER A 771 21.82 9.26 -28.09
N LEU A 772 20.82 9.43 -27.21
CA LEU A 772 20.09 10.67 -26.89
C LEU A 772 18.80 10.29 -26.16
N ASP A 773 18.91 10.32 -24.84
CA ASP A 773 17.89 10.69 -23.85
C ASP A 773 16.47 10.14 -24.01
N SER A 774 16.20 9.09 -23.25
CA SER A 774 14.87 8.63 -22.81
C SER A 774 14.21 9.61 -21.82
N GLU A 775 14.26 10.91 -22.09
CA GLU A 775 13.42 11.92 -21.43
C GLU A 775 12.11 12.05 -22.22
N GLY A 776 11.10 11.28 -21.82
CA GLY A 776 9.81 11.20 -22.52
C GLY A 776 8.58 11.07 -21.62
N GLY A 777 8.70 11.32 -20.32
CA GLY A 777 7.59 11.46 -19.37
C GLY A 777 7.93 12.56 -18.36
N ILE A 778 6.96 13.36 -17.93
CA ILE A 778 7.19 14.55 -17.06
C ILE A 778 7.54 14.16 -15.61
N MET A 779 7.75 12.88 -15.32
CA MET A 779 8.17 12.38 -14.02
C MET A 779 9.24 11.30 -14.25
N GLY A 780 10.52 11.66 -14.05
CA GLY A 780 11.47 10.64 -13.59
C GLY A 780 11.02 10.16 -12.22
N GLU A 781 11.11 8.86 -11.95
CA GLU A 781 10.94 8.22 -10.62
C GLU A 781 9.51 7.87 -10.13
N GLN A 782 8.54 7.58 -11.01
CA GLN A 782 7.47 6.63 -10.68
C GLN A 782 7.33 5.64 -11.84
N ASP A 783 7.74 4.39 -11.63
CA ASP A 783 7.60 3.37 -12.65
C ASP A 783 6.11 3.10 -12.87
N ALA A 784 5.66 3.09 -14.13
CA ALA A 784 4.30 2.72 -14.54
C ALA A 784 3.79 1.44 -13.85
N GLU A 785 4.72 0.52 -13.54
CA GLU A 785 4.44 -0.72 -12.83
C GLU A 785 4.01 -0.50 -11.38
N ASP A 786 4.61 0.47 -10.69
CA ASP A 786 4.26 0.83 -9.31
C ASP A 786 2.86 1.42 -9.25
N LEU A 787 2.48 2.24 -10.23
CA LEU A 787 1.13 2.79 -10.33
C LEU A 787 0.09 1.68 -10.52
N GLN A 788 0.36 0.72 -11.40
CA GLN A 788 -0.51 -0.45 -11.61
C GLN A 788 -0.66 -1.29 -10.33
N LYS A 789 0.47 -1.64 -9.69
CA LYS A 789 0.50 -2.43 -8.46
C LYS A 789 -0.20 -1.70 -7.31
N SER A 790 0.05 -0.40 -7.16
CA SER A 790 -0.55 0.47 -6.14
C SER A 790 -2.07 0.57 -6.30
N LEU A 791 -2.58 0.72 -7.53
CA LEU A 791 -4.02 0.77 -7.77
C LEU A 791 -4.71 -0.56 -7.41
N VAL A 792 -4.10 -1.70 -7.76
CA VAL A 792 -4.63 -3.03 -7.40
C VAL A 792 -4.56 -3.25 -5.89
N SER A 793 -3.48 -2.84 -5.21
CA SER A 793 -3.38 -2.90 -3.75
C SER A 793 -4.45 -2.04 -3.08
N SER A 794 -4.70 -0.84 -3.61
CA SER A 794 -5.72 0.06 -3.10
C SER A 794 -7.12 -0.53 -3.21
N TRP A 795 -7.46 -1.21 -4.31
CA TRP A 795 -8.71 -1.97 -4.44
C TRP A 795 -8.78 -3.14 -3.44
N LYS A 796 -7.68 -3.89 -3.28
CA LYS A 796 -7.58 -5.00 -2.33
C LYS A 796 -7.80 -4.57 -0.88
N GLU A 797 -7.23 -3.43 -0.49
CA GLU A 797 -7.34 -2.86 0.86
C GLU A 797 -8.70 -2.18 1.08
N THR A 798 -9.18 -1.41 0.10
CA THR A 798 -10.39 -0.59 0.26
C THR A 798 -11.65 -1.46 0.26
N VAL A 799 -11.77 -2.40 -0.68
CA VAL A 799 -12.99 -3.22 -0.86
C VAL A 799 -12.83 -4.64 -0.34
N GLY A 800 -11.68 -5.28 -0.58
CA GLY A 800 -11.48 -6.70 -0.27
C GLY A 800 -12.31 -7.63 -1.17
N GLY A 801 -12.73 -8.80 -0.65
CA GLY A 801 -13.52 -9.78 -1.42
C GLY A 801 -12.87 -10.21 -2.73
N TYR A 802 -13.60 -10.07 -3.85
CA TYR A 802 -13.11 -10.30 -5.21
C TYR A 802 -11.76 -9.60 -5.49
N PHE A 803 -11.58 -8.38 -4.98
CA PHE A 803 -10.39 -7.57 -5.22
C PHE A 803 -9.13 -8.09 -4.54
N LYS A 804 -9.21 -9.03 -3.57
CA LYS A 804 -8.02 -9.66 -2.97
C LYS A 804 -7.19 -10.48 -3.95
N ARG A 805 -7.80 -10.96 -5.04
CA ARG A 805 -7.17 -11.81 -6.07
C ARG A 805 -7.33 -11.21 -7.47
N PHE A 806 -7.76 -9.96 -7.55
CA PHE A 806 -8.04 -9.26 -8.79
C PHE A 806 -6.75 -8.94 -9.55
N LYS A 807 -6.72 -9.27 -10.84
CA LYS A 807 -5.59 -9.06 -11.74
C LYS A 807 -6.09 -8.49 -13.06
N PRO A 808 -6.03 -7.15 -13.25
CA PRO A 808 -6.53 -6.52 -14.47
C PRO A 808 -5.91 -7.06 -15.76
N GLU A 809 -6.69 -7.11 -16.83
CA GLU A 809 -6.31 -7.70 -18.11
C GLU A 809 -5.10 -7.00 -18.75
N TYR A 810 -5.05 -5.68 -18.66
CA TYR A 810 -4.03 -4.87 -19.35
C TYR A 810 -2.96 -4.32 -18.42
N PHE A 811 -2.79 -4.90 -17.21
CA PHE A 811 -1.72 -4.52 -16.30
C PHE A 811 -0.56 -5.54 -16.37
N PRO A 812 0.51 -5.28 -17.15
CA PRO A 812 1.67 -6.17 -17.22
C PRO A 812 2.30 -6.40 -15.84
N ALA A 813 2.33 -5.38 -14.97
CA ALA A 813 3.01 -5.44 -13.67
C ALA A 813 2.39 -6.44 -12.67
N VAL A 814 1.14 -6.88 -12.90
CA VAL A 814 0.43 -7.84 -12.05
C VAL A 814 0.07 -9.15 -12.77
N LYS A 815 0.37 -9.25 -14.08
CA LYS A 815 0.15 -10.45 -14.90
C LYS A 815 1.46 -11.21 -15.08
N ASN A 816 1.46 -12.48 -14.68
CA ASN A 816 2.57 -13.39 -14.97
C ASN A 816 2.42 -13.92 -16.41
N TYR A 817 3.04 -13.24 -17.37
CA TYR A 817 3.08 -13.72 -18.75
C TYR A 817 4.19 -14.76 -18.92
N THR A 818 3.85 -15.95 -19.41
CA THR A 818 4.78 -17.09 -19.59
C THR A 818 5.08 -17.39 -21.06
N GLY A 819 4.71 -16.50 -21.98
CA GLY A 819 4.99 -16.65 -23.42
C GLY A 819 6.33 -15.99 -23.84
N PRO A 820 6.80 -16.28 -25.08
CA PRO A 820 8.11 -15.83 -25.56
C PRO A 820 8.22 -14.30 -25.77
N GLU A 821 7.13 -13.60 -26.09
CA GLU A 821 7.05 -12.13 -26.10
C GLU A 821 5.64 -11.66 -25.68
N PRO A 822 5.48 -10.63 -24.83
CA PRO A 822 4.17 -10.11 -24.43
C PRO A 822 3.43 -9.46 -25.61
N PRO A 823 2.09 -9.56 -25.68
CA PRO A 823 1.31 -8.85 -26.70
C PRO A 823 1.56 -7.33 -26.64
N GLU A 824 1.52 -6.63 -27.78
CA GLU A 824 1.67 -5.15 -27.83
C GLU A 824 0.65 -4.42 -26.92
N THR A 825 -0.51 -5.03 -26.66
CA THR A 825 -1.57 -4.54 -25.77
C THR A 825 -1.22 -4.67 -24.28
N LEU A 826 -0.10 -5.33 -23.95
CA LEU A 826 0.39 -5.55 -22.60
C LEU A 826 1.72 -4.79 -22.39
N ASN A 827 1.70 -3.50 -22.70
CA ASN A 827 2.82 -2.58 -22.52
C ASN A 827 2.40 -1.45 -21.57
N ASN A 828 3.31 -1.03 -20.69
CA ASN A 828 3.11 0.06 -19.73
C ASN A 828 2.62 1.35 -20.41
N SER A 829 3.11 1.67 -21.61
CA SER A 829 2.72 2.87 -22.37
C SER A 829 1.58 2.64 -23.38
N SER A 830 0.89 1.50 -23.33
CA SER A 830 -0.23 1.21 -24.22
C SER A 830 -1.49 1.99 -23.83
N VAL A 831 -2.33 2.33 -24.81
CA VAL A 831 -3.62 2.99 -24.57
C VAL A 831 -4.58 2.08 -23.80
N GLU A 832 -4.44 0.76 -23.94
CA GLU A 832 -5.17 -0.24 -23.19
C GLU A 832 -4.86 -0.18 -21.68
N THR A 833 -3.57 -0.06 -21.32
CA THR A 833 -3.12 0.14 -19.93
C THR A 833 -3.65 1.47 -19.36
N VAL A 834 -3.54 2.55 -20.14
CA VAL A 834 -4.03 3.89 -19.77
C VAL A 834 -5.52 3.88 -19.47
N LEU A 835 -6.33 3.29 -20.35
CA LEU A 835 -7.78 3.20 -20.18
C LEU A 835 -8.16 2.33 -18.97
N THR A 836 -7.48 1.19 -18.80
CA THR A 836 -7.72 0.29 -17.67
C THR A 836 -7.42 0.97 -16.34
N TYR A 837 -6.30 1.70 -16.27
CA TYR A 837 -5.94 2.47 -15.08
C TYR A 837 -6.95 3.59 -14.81
N ALA A 838 -7.28 4.38 -15.83
CA ALA A 838 -8.21 5.50 -15.69
C ALA A 838 -9.59 5.05 -15.18
N PHE A 839 -10.14 3.96 -15.73
CA PHE A 839 -11.43 3.42 -15.32
C PHE A 839 -11.40 2.90 -13.88
N LEU A 840 -10.43 2.05 -13.54
CA LEU A 840 -10.31 1.49 -12.19
C LEU A 840 -9.99 2.56 -11.14
N LYS A 841 -9.23 3.59 -11.50
CA LYS A 841 -8.89 4.70 -10.61
C LYS A 841 -10.09 5.61 -10.34
N ALA A 842 -10.82 6.00 -11.39
CA ALA A 842 -12.03 6.81 -11.26
C ALA A 842 -13.10 6.09 -10.41
N ASP A 843 -13.28 4.79 -10.61
CA ASP A 843 -14.21 3.98 -9.83
C ASP A 843 -13.79 3.82 -8.37
N LEU A 844 -12.49 3.65 -8.09
CA LEU A 844 -11.96 3.57 -6.73
C LEU A 844 -12.18 4.88 -5.98
N ASP A 845 -11.88 6.01 -6.62
CA ASP A 845 -12.05 7.33 -6.04
C ASP A 845 -13.53 7.63 -5.74
N PHE A 846 -14.43 7.28 -6.66
CA PHE A 846 -15.87 7.41 -6.44
C PHE A 846 -16.36 6.50 -5.31
N THR A 847 -16.00 5.21 -5.35
CA THR A 847 -16.41 4.21 -4.36
C THR A 847 -15.93 4.59 -2.95
N ALA A 848 -14.65 4.96 -2.82
CA ALA A 848 -14.07 5.39 -1.56
C ALA A 848 -14.72 6.68 -1.04
N ALA A 849 -15.03 7.65 -1.92
CA ALA A 849 -15.70 8.88 -1.53
C ALA A 849 -17.13 8.65 -1.04
N GLN A 850 -17.90 7.77 -1.68
CA GLN A 850 -19.27 7.48 -1.28
C GLN A 850 -19.33 6.66 0.01
N ALA A 851 -18.45 5.68 0.16
CA ALA A 851 -18.49 4.80 1.31
C ALA A 851 -18.07 5.50 2.63
N ARG A 852 -17.37 6.64 2.57
CA ARG A 852 -17.17 7.53 3.74
C ARG A 852 -18.41 8.24 4.25
N LYS A 853 -19.46 8.35 3.44
CA LYS A 853 -20.67 9.10 3.81
C LYS A 853 -21.60 8.17 4.58
N HIS A 854 -22.22 8.65 5.66
CA HIS A 854 -23.25 7.89 6.37
C HIS A 854 -24.59 7.96 5.61
N SER A 855 -25.37 6.86 5.61
CA SER A 855 -26.75 6.86 5.14
C SER A 855 -27.61 7.70 6.11
N GLN A 856 -28.23 8.78 5.60
CA GLN A 856 -29.32 9.48 6.29
C GLN A 856 -30.63 9.17 5.56
N GLN A 857 -31.26 8.06 5.94
CA GLN A 857 -32.66 7.69 5.66
C GLN A 857 -32.98 6.61 6.71
N ASP A 858 -33.92 6.70 7.66
CA ASP A 858 -35.04 7.62 7.87
C ASP A 858 -35.30 7.83 9.37
N SER A 859 -35.46 9.08 9.76
CA SER A 859 -35.81 9.54 11.11
C SER A 859 -37.32 9.56 11.37
N SER A 860 -38.06 8.48 11.05
CA SER A 860 -39.49 8.44 11.39
C SER A 860 -40.16 7.10 11.76
N ASP A 861 -39.48 5.95 11.67
CA ASP A 861 -40.02 4.72 12.29
C ASP A 861 -38.89 3.84 12.84
N ALA A 862 -38.74 3.87 14.16
CA ALA A 862 -37.75 3.09 14.89
C ALA A 862 -38.25 1.65 15.08
N THR A 863 -38.01 0.78 14.10
CA THR A 863 -37.99 -0.68 14.30
C THR A 863 -36.91 -1.33 13.45
N ASN A 864 -35.90 -1.88 14.14
CA ASN A 864 -34.84 -2.78 13.67
C ASN A 864 -33.81 -2.27 12.63
N PRO A 865 -32.51 -2.19 13.00
CA PRO A 865 -31.39 -1.99 12.06
C PRO A 865 -31.04 -3.26 11.23
N ALA A 866 -32.01 -4.15 11.04
CA ALA A 866 -31.87 -5.44 10.36
C ALA A 866 -32.33 -5.42 8.89
N ASP A 867 -32.92 -4.30 8.44
CA ASP A 867 -33.52 -4.17 7.11
C ASP A 867 -32.64 -3.40 6.10
N ASP A 868 -31.38 -3.09 6.46
CA ASP A 868 -30.38 -2.62 5.48
C ASP A 868 -29.77 -3.84 4.77
N PRO A 869 -30.01 -4.06 3.47
CA PRO A 869 -29.49 -5.21 2.73
C PRO A 869 -27.96 -5.20 2.59
N VAL A 870 -27.28 -4.11 2.96
CA VAL A 870 -25.82 -4.05 3.10
C VAL A 870 -25.35 -4.54 4.48
N LEU A 871 -26.22 -4.54 5.49
CA LEU A 871 -25.92 -4.99 6.86
C LEU A 871 -26.50 -6.39 7.19
N SER A 872 -27.41 -6.93 6.35
CA SER A 872 -28.18 -8.13 6.68
C SER A 872 -27.54 -9.47 6.32
N ASP A 873 -26.46 -9.51 5.53
CA ASP A 873 -25.73 -10.75 5.19
C ASP A 873 -24.35 -10.81 5.86
N LYS A 874 -24.35 -10.97 7.19
CA LYS A 874 -23.13 -11.12 8.01
C LYS A 874 -22.58 -12.54 8.00
N PRO A 875 -21.28 -12.74 7.71
CA PRO A 875 -20.34 -13.34 8.64
C PRO A 875 -19.87 -12.29 9.65
N ILE A 876 -19.54 -12.73 10.87
CA ILE A 876 -19.49 -11.97 12.14
C ILE A 876 -18.50 -10.79 12.27
N ASN A 877 -17.89 -10.33 11.17
CA ASN A 877 -17.13 -9.09 11.09
C ASN A 877 -17.86 -8.13 10.15
N ASP A 878 -18.95 -7.54 10.63
CA ASP A 878 -19.77 -6.69 9.79
C ASP A 878 -20.26 -5.48 10.56
N ASN A 879 -19.47 -4.41 10.47
CA ASN A 879 -19.99 -3.10 10.11
C ASN A 879 -19.00 -2.45 9.15
N ASP A 880 -19.45 -2.41 7.89
CA ASP A 880 -19.12 -1.45 6.85
C ASP A 880 -18.08 -1.81 5.79
N MET A 881 -18.39 -1.39 4.58
CA MET A 881 -17.85 -1.93 3.35
C MET A 881 -16.42 -1.45 3.00
N LEU A 882 -15.79 -0.73 3.92
CA LEU A 882 -14.46 -0.14 3.82
C LEU A 882 -13.65 -0.48 5.06
N PHE A 883 -12.48 -1.08 4.87
CA PHE A 883 -11.55 -1.35 5.98
C PHE A 883 -11.04 -0.09 6.69
N HIS A 884 -11.27 1.12 6.13
CA HIS A 884 -10.91 2.39 6.74
C HIS A 884 -11.84 3.55 6.26
N PRO A 885 -12.89 3.96 7.00
CA PRO A 885 -13.66 5.16 6.67
C PRO A 885 -12.85 6.47 6.79
N GLU A 886 -11.65 6.43 7.39
CA GLU A 886 -10.75 7.57 7.62
C GLU A 886 -9.85 7.91 6.42
N ARG A 887 -9.68 7.02 5.42
CA ARG A 887 -8.68 7.21 4.34
C ARG A 887 -9.21 8.08 3.19
N PRO A 888 -8.55 9.21 2.83
CA PRO A 888 -8.81 10.01 1.61
C PRO A 888 -9.05 9.13 0.38
N ALA A 889 -10.01 9.52 -0.49
CA ALA A 889 -10.08 8.99 -1.84
C ALA A 889 -8.72 9.35 -2.44
N SER A 890 -8.19 8.53 -3.32
CA SER A 890 -6.83 8.66 -3.81
C SER A 890 -6.61 9.84 -4.76
N GLN A 891 -7.32 10.95 -4.52
CA GLN A 891 -6.99 12.31 -4.89
C GLN A 891 -5.77 12.75 -4.08
N ASN A 892 -4.57 12.51 -4.59
CA ASN A 892 -3.36 13.33 -4.36
C ASN A 892 -2.15 12.69 -5.04
N LEU A 893 -2.19 12.59 -6.37
CA LEU A 893 -0.98 12.76 -7.16
C LEU A 893 -1.11 14.16 -7.79
N LEU A 894 -0.22 15.07 -7.39
CA LEU A 894 -0.05 16.43 -7.93
C LEU A 894 -1.10 17.51 -7.52
N HIS A 895 -0.82 18.21 -6.42
CA HIS A 895 -1.37 19.57 -6.23
C HIS A 895 -0.55 20.56 -7.07
N ARG A 896 -0.91 20.77 -8.35
CA ARG A 896 -0.39 21.87 -9.18
C ARG A 896 -1.25 23.14 -9.00
N PRO A 897 -0.67 24.35 -9.05
CA PRO A 897 -1.48 25.57 -9.13
C PRO A 897 -2.31 25.59 -10.42
N GLN A 898 -3.60 25.93 -10.29
CA GLN A 898 -4.54 26.08 -11.40
C GLN A 898 -3.99 26.97 -12.53
N ARG A 899 -4.22 26.57 -13.79
CA ARG A 899 -4.24 27.49 -14.93
C ARG A 899 -5.69 27.72 -15.35
N PRO A 900 -6.09 28.94 -15.73
CA PRO A 900 -7.43 29.18 -16.25
C PRO A 900 -7.59 28.45 -17.58
N ASN A 901 -8.69 27.72 -17.68
CA ASN A 901 -9.21 26.99 -18.85
C ASN A 901 -8.69 25.54 -19.03
N SER A 902 -9.64 24.62 -18.81
CA SER A 902 -9.90 23.34 -19.53
C SER A 902 -9.32 21.99 -19.08
N SER A 903 -9.06 21.69 -17.80
CA SER A 903 -9.06 20.28 -17.32
C SER A 903 -9.90 20.18 -16.05
N PRO A 904 -10.69 19.11 -15.83
CA PRO A 904 -11.52 18.99 -14.63
C PRO A 904 -10.64 18.93 -13.38
N ASP A 905 -11.11 19.55 -12.30
CA ASP A 905 -10.43 19.46 -11.00
C ASP A 905 -10.66 18.07 -10.40
N LEU A 906 -9.71 17.17 -10.64
CA LEU A 906 -9.74 15.81 -10.08
C LEU A 906 -9.55 15.80 -8.55
N SER A 907 -9.17 16.93 -7.94
CA SER A 907 -9.06 17.09 -6.48
C SER A 907 -10.32 17.67 -5.83
N ALA A 908 -11.33 18.05 -6.61
CA ALA A 908 -12.60 18.53 -6.06
C ALA A 908 -13.35 17.39 -5.33
N PRO A 909 -14.11 17.67 -4.26
CA PRO A 909 -14.93 16.66 -3.58
C PRO A 909 -15.85 15.90 -4.53
N ILE A 910 -16.07 14.59 -4.30
CA ILE A 910 -16.89 13.71 -5.15
C ILE A 910 -18.26 13.47 -4.49
N GLY A 911 -19.33 13.78 -5.23
CA GLY A 911 -20.74 13.57 -4.83
C GLY A 911 -21.27 14.50 -3.73
N GLY A 912 -22.50 14.25 -3.27
CA GLY A 912 -23.19 15.06 -2.25
C GLY A 912 -22.75 14.80 -0.80
N SER A 913 -23.45 15.34 0.20
CA SER A 913 -23.18 15.08 1.63
C SER A 913 -23.68 13.71 2.12
N THR A 914 -24.54 13.06 1.34
CA THR A 914 -25.15 11.75 1.63
C THR A 914 -24.53 10.66 0.77
N ARG A 915 -24.54 9.42 1.28
CA ARG A 915 -24.03 8.24 0.55
C ARG A 915 -24.90 7.97 -0.69
N PHE A 916 -24.30 8.03 -1.87
CA PHE A 916 -24.92 7.55 -3.10
C PHE A 916 -24.71 6.04 -3.24
N GLN A 917 -25.79 5.28 -3.30
CA GLN A 917 -25.75 3.81 -3.40
C GLN A 917 -25.78 3.29 -4.85
N GLY A 918 -26.24 4.13 -5.78
CA GLY A 918 -26.33 3.79 -7.20
C GLY A 918 -24.99 3.68 -7.91
N GLY A 919 -25.05 3.45 -9.21
CA GLY A 919 -23.90 3.29 -10.07
C GLY A 919 -24.13 3.88 -11.46
N SER A 920 -23.21 3.58 -12.36
CA SER A 920 -23.38 3.90 -13.78
C SER A 920 -22.64 2.91 -14.65
N THR A 921 -23.28 2.48 -15.75
CA THR A 921 -22.59 1.81 -16.85
C THR A 921 -22.02 2.85 -17.81
N ALA A 922 -20.91 2.52 -18.47
CA ALA A 922 -20.16 3.48 -19.24
C ALA A 922 -19.60 2.88 -20.52
N SER A 923 -19.77 3.62 -21.61
CA SER A 923 -19.19 3.32 -22.92
C SER A 923 -18.49 4.54 -23.47
N VAL A 924 -17.18 4.43 -23.70
CA VAL A 924 -16.35 5.49 -24.26
C VAL A 924 -15.78 5.04 -25.60
N ALA A 925 -15.90 5.88 -26.63
CA ALA A 925 -15.26 5.72 -27.94
C ALA A 925 -14.26 6.86 -28.18
N MET A 926 -13.02 6.49 -28.49
CA MET A 926 -11.97 7.42 -28.87
C MET A 926 -11.56 7.22 -30.33
N ILE A 927 -11.51 8.30 -31.11
CA ILE A 927 -11.14 8.26 -32.54
C ILE A 927 -9.85 9.06 -32.77
N SER A 928 -8.85 8.40 -33.34
CA SER A 928 -7.57 9.01 -33.73
C SER A 928 -7.33 8.85 -35.23
N THR A 929 -6.77 9.88 -35.86
CA THR A 929 -6.38 9.86 -37.28
C THR A 929 -4.86 9.88 -37.43
N PRO A 930 -4.28 9.13 -38.37
CA PRO A 930 -2.84 9.17 -38.63
C PRO A 930 -2.43 10.40 -39.46
N THR A 931 -3.37 11.28 -39.80
CA THR A 931 -3.16 12.48 -40.62
C THR A 931 -3.94 13.66 -40.04
N ALA A 932 -3.59 14.89 -40.43
CA ALA A 932 -4.33 16.10 -40.08
C ALA A 932 -5.71 16.20 -40.75
N VAL A 933 -6.08 15.25 -41.61
CA VAL A 933 -7.41 15.17 -42.21
C VAL A 933 -8.40 14.69 -41.14
N PRO A 934 -9.56 15.35 -40.97
CA PRO A 934 -10.57 14.94 -39.98
C PRO A 934 -11.09 13.52 -40.22
N PHE A 935 -11.45 12.81 -39.15
CA PHE A 935 -11.89 11.41 -39.20
C PHE A 935 -13.19 11.19 -40.02
N TRP A 936 -14.00 12.23 -40.19
CA TRP A 936 -15.22 12.19 -41.01
C TRP A 936 -14.96 12.41 -42.51
N HIS A 937 -13.71 12.59 -42.93
CA HIS A 937 -13.39 12.72 -44.35
C HIS A 937 -13.42 11.34 -45.04
N PRO A 938 -14.06 11.18 -46.21
CA PRO A 938 -14.21 9.87 -46.87
C PRO A 938 -12.89 9.16 -47.18
N ALA A 939 -11.82 9.91 -47.40
CA ALA A 939 -10.50 9.37 -47.69
C ALA A 939 -9.61 9.14 -46.44
N ALA A 940 -10.06 9.56 -45.25
CA ALA A 940 -9.26 9.47 -44.04
C ALA A 940 -9.37 8.08 -43.39
N PRO A 941 -8.29 7.30 -43.29
CA PRO A 941 -8.27 6.17 -42.39
C PRO A 941 -8.26 6.68 -40.95
N SER A 942 -8.90 5.96 -40.03
CA SER A 942 -8.94 6.29 -38.61
C SER A 942 -8.82 5.02 -37.77
N THR A 943 -8.42 5.14 -36.51
CA THR A 943 -8.50 4.04 -35.54
C THR A 943 -9.46 4.44 -34.44
N LEU A 944 -10.41 3.55 -34.12
CA LEU A 944 -11.37 3.71 -33.04
C LEU A 944 -11.04 2.73 -31.93
N ILE A 945 -11.04 3.21 -30.69
CA ILE A 945 -10.93 2.38 -29.49
C ILE A 945 -12.19 2.58 -28.66
N ALA A 946 -12.85 1.48 -28.31
CA ALA A 946 -13.99 1.44 -27.42
C ALA A 946 -13.55 0.86 -26.07
N ALA A 947 -13.86 1.55 -24.97
CA ALA A 947 -13.72 1.06 -23.59
C ALA A 947 -15.10 1.03 -22.93
N HIS A 948 -15.49 -0.13 -22.42
CA HIS A 948 -16.87 -0.41 -22.04
C HIS A 948 -16.98 -1.16 -20.71
N VAL A 949 -17.98 -0.78 -19.91
CA VAL A 949 -18.36 -1.38 -18.63
C VAL A 949 -19.89 -1.36 -18.53
N GLY A 950 -20.55 -2.52 -18.62
CA GLY A 950 -21.97 -2.72 -18.29
C GLY A 950 -22.78 -3.16 -19.49
N ASP A 951 -23.86 -2.46 -19.82
CA ASP A 951 -24.85 -2.82 -20.85
C ASP A 951 -25.11 -1.72 -21.90
N THR A 952 -24.48 -0.56 -21.76
CA THR A 952 -24.40 0.45 -22.83
C THR A 952 -23.80 -0.13 -24.12
N ARG A 953 -24.27 0.34 -25.28
CA ARG A 953 -23.93 -0.27 -26.57
C ARG A 953 -23.23 0.67 -27.54
N ILE A 954 -22.17 0.20 -28.20
CA ILE A 954 -21.52 0.91 -29.31
C ILE A 954 -21.62 0.09 -30.60
N LEU A 955 -22.19 0.69 -31.66
CA LEU A 955 -22.34 0.05 -32.97
C LEU A 955 -21.65 0.88 -34.06
N LEU A 956 -20.90 0.20 -34.92
CA LEU A 956 -20.47 0.73 -36.22
C LEU A 956 -21.45 0.32 -37.31
N SER A 957 -21.76 1.23 -38.24
CA SER A 957 -22.54 0.89 -39.43
C SER A 957 -21.62 0.70 -40.63
N ARG A 958 -21.56 -0.52 -41.17
CA ARG A 958 -20.74 -0.81 -42.36
C ARG A 958 -21.41 -0.25 -43.61
N THR A 959 -20.65 0.47 -44.43
CA THR A 959 -21.16 1.15 -45.63
C THR A 959 -21.54 0.16 -46.73
N SER A 960 -20.82 -0.96 -46.86
CA SER A 960 -21.00 -1.90 -47.97
C SER A 960 -22.31 -2.69 -47.91
N ASP A 961 -22.73 -3.13 -46.72
CA ASP A 961 -23.90 -3.99 -46.52
C ASP A 961 -24.90 -3.40 -45.52
N GLY A 962 -24.65 -2.21 -44.97
CA GLY A 962 -25.58 -1.54 -44.06
C GLY A 962 -25.80 -2.27 -42.73
N LYS A 963 -24.95 -3.27 -42.39
CA LYS A 963 -25.08 -4.08 -41.19
C LYS A 963 -24.42 -3.40 -39.97
N PRO A 964 -25.00 -3.57 -38.77
CA PRO A 964 -24.37 -3.18 -37.52
C PRO A 964 -23.18 -4.09 -37.22
N VAL A 965 -22.12 -3.49 -36.68
CA VAL A 965 -20.96 -4.18 -36.11
C VAL A 965 -20.85 -3.75 -34.65
N PRO A 966 -21.26 -4.59 -33.69
CA PRO A 966 -21.15 -4.26 -32.28
C PRO A 966 -19.70 -4.24 -31.83
N LEU A 967 -19.34 -3.22 -31.05
CA LEU A 967 -18.02 -3.06 -30.43
C LEU A 967 -18.03 -3.34 -28.93
N THR A 968 -19.20 -3.49 -28.33
CA THR A 968 -19.38 -3.82 -26.91
C THR A 968 -20.19 -5.08 -26.75
N THR A 969 -20.00 -5.76 -25.63
CA THR A 969 -20.80 -6.92 -25.21
C THR A 969 -21.35 -6.68 -23.82
N ASN A 970 -22.62 -6.97 -23.60
CA ASN A 970 -23.25 -6.80 -22.29
C ASN A 970 -22.51 -7.60 -21.23
N HIS A 971 -22.12 -6.94 -20.14
CA HIS A 971 -21.54 -7.52 -18.95
C HIS A 971 -22.64 -8.04 -18.04
N HIS A 972 -23.22 -9.17 -18.41
CA HIS A 972 -24.33 -9.82 -17.72
C HIS A 972 -23.89 -11.18 -17.15
N PRO A 973 -24.48 -11.68 -16.04
CA PRO A 973 -24.09 -12.95 -15.41
C PRO A 973 -24.13 -14.18 -16.31
N ASP A 974 -25.01 -14.19 -17.32
CA ASP A 974 -25.14 -15.27 -18.30
C ASP A 974 -24.01 -15.27 -19.37
N ALA A 975 -23.28 -14.16 -19.50
CA ALA A 975 -22.21 -14.02 -20.47
C ALA A 975 -21.06 -14.96 -20.07
N PRO A 976 -20.61 -15.89 -20.92
CA PRO A 976 -19.63 -16.92 -20.52
C PRO A 976 -18.33 -16.37 -19.94
N VAL A 977 -17.87 -15.21 -20.42
CA VAL A 977 -16.67 -14.52 -19.93
C VAL A 977 -16.88 -14.02 -18.50
N GLU A 978 -18.01 -13.38 -18.23
CA GLU A 978 -18.36 -12.84 -16.92
C GLU A 978 -18.71 -13.95 -15.93
N ALA A 979 -19.47 -14.95 -16.35
CA ALA A 979 -19.75 -16.16 -15.58
C ALA A 979 -18.45 -16.85 -15.17
N SER A 980 -17.50 -17.04 -16.11
CA SER A 980 -16.21 -17.69 -15.82
C SER A 980 -15.31 -16.85 -14.92
N ARG A 981 -15.38 -15.51 -15.04
CA ARG A 981 -14.69 -14.57 -14.15
C ARG A 981 -15.25 -14.70 -12.75
N LEU A 982 -16.57 -14.60 -12.56
CA LEU A 982 -17.23 -14.52 -11.26
C LEU A 982 -17.41 -15.88 -10.56
N ARG A 983 -17.67 -16.99 -11.27
CA ARG A 983 -17.84 -18.35 -10.69
C ARG A 983 -16.60 -18.85 -9.95
N ARG A 984 -15.42 -18.31 -10.25
CA ARG A 984 -14.18 -18.63 -9.51
C ARG A 984 -14.10 -17.95 -8.15
N TYR A 985 -14.92 -16.93 -7.89
CA TYR A 985 -14.77 -16.02 -6.75
C TYR A 985 -16.07 -15.75 -5.97
N ALA A 986 -17.25 -15.93 -6.57
CA ALA A 986 -18.56 -15.72 -5.96
C ALA A 986 -19.35 -17.05 -5.90
N ALA A 987 -20.03 -17.31 -4.79
CA ALA A 987 -20.70 -18.58 -4.51
C ALA A 987 -22.20 -18.62 -4.90
N THR A 988 -22.81 -17.54 -5.41
CA THR A 988 -24.26 -17.50 -5.65
C THR A 988 -24.65 -16.66 -6.86
N PHE A 989 -25.07 -17.33 -7.95
CA PHE A 989 -25.90 -16.75 -9.00
C PHE A 989 -27.36 -17.09 -8.68
N VAL A 990 -28.24 -16.10 -8.70
CA VAL A 990 -29.66 -16.31 -8.40
C VAL A 990 -30.47 -15.98 -9.64
N THR A 991 -31.32 -16.91 -10.06
CA THR A 991 -32.29 -16.65 -11.12
C THR A 991 -33.49 -15.92 -10.52
N ASP A 992 -33.85 -14.77 -11.06
CA ASP A 992 -35.03 -14.04 -10.62
C ASP A 992 -36.34 -14.72 -11.04
N SER A 993 -37.48 -14.16 -10.64
CA SER A 993 -38.81 -14.70 -10.97
C SER A 993 -39.14 -14.66 -12.47
N PHE A 994 -38.35 -13.94 -13.27
CA PHE A 994 -38.48 -13.83 -14.71
C PHE A 994 -37.52 -14.76 -15.47
N GLY A 995 -36.65 -15.49 -14.76
CA GLY A 995 -35.70 -16.42 -15.37
C GLY A 995 -34.34 -15.80 -15.69
N GLU A 996 -34.08 -14.54 -15.31
CA GLU A 996 -32.80 -13.87 -15.56
C GLU A 996 -31.80 -14.18 -14.45
N GLU A 997 -30.55 -14.50 -14.83
CA GLU A 997 -29.47 -14.69 -13.88
C GLU A 997 -28.99 -13.33 -13.32
N ARG A 998 -28.95 -13.20 -12.00
CA ARG A 998 -28.49 -11.99 -11.30
C ARG A 998 -27.35 -12.30 -10.33
N ILE A 999 -26.50 -11.30 -10.10
CA ILE A 999 -25.43 -11.32 -9.09
C ILE A 999 -25.79 -10.36 -7.96
N GLY A 1000 -26.12 -10.88 -6.77
CA GLY A 1000 -26.54 -10.04 -5.63
C GLY A 1000 -27.72 -9.11 -5.95
N GLY A 1001 -28.63 -9.54 -6.84
CA GLY A 1001 -29.77 -8.73 -7.30
C GLY A 1001 -29.50 -7.80 -8.50
N LEU A 1002 -28.25 -7.63 -8.93
CA LEU A 1002 -27.87 -6.82 -10.09
C LEU A 1002 -27.85 -7.61 -11.40
N ALA A 1003 -28.26 -6.95 -12.47
CA ALA A 1003 -28.15 -7.46 -13.85
C ALA A 1003 -26.75 -7.22 -14.45
N ASN A 1004 -26.04 -6.17 -14.01
CA ASN A 1004 -24.71 -5.82 -14.52
C ASN A 1004 -23.60 -6.39 -13.64
N THR A 1005 -22.64 -7.09 -14.24
CA THR A 1005 -21.45 -7.65 -13.56
C THR A 1005 -20.27 -6.70 -13.54
N ARG A 1006 -20.35 -5.59 -14.26
CA ARG A 1006 -19.36 -4.51 -14.31
C ARG A 1006 -20.08 -3.16 -14.36
N SER A 1007 -19.69 -2.24 -13.47
CA SER A 1007 -20.21 -0.87 -13.40
C SER A 1007 -19.26 0.02 -12.60
N PHE A 1008 -19.40 1.34 -12.77
CA PHE A 1008 -18.85 2.33 -11.85
C PHE A 1008 -19.80 2.55 -10.66
N GLY A 1009 -19.28 2.85 -9.48
CA GLY A 1009 -20.13 2.99 -8.28
C GLY A 1009 -20.66 1.64 -7.83
N ASP A 1010 -21.95 1.51 -7.48
CA ASP A 1010 -22.52 0.27 -6.93
C ASP A 1010 -21.72 -0.25 -5.74
N VAL A 1011 -21.46 0.64 -4.79
CA VAL A 1011 -20.56 0.41 -3.65
C VAL A 1011 -20.89 -0.91 -2.95
N GLY A 1012 -22.19 -1.20 -2.77
CA GLY A 1012 -22.69 -2.42 -2.13
C GLY A 1012 -22.27 -3.72 -2.81
N SER A 1013 -22.03 -3.67 -4.12
CA SER A 1013 -21.79 -4.85 -4.95
C SER A 1013 -20.33 -5.01 -5.38
N LYS A 1014 -19.45 -4.07 -5.01
CA LYS A 1014 -18.01 -4.18 -5.29
C LYS A 1014 -17.39 -5.41 -4.60
N ARG A 1015 -17.81 -5.74 -3.37
CA ARG A 1015 -17.29 -6.90 -2.62
C ARG A 1015 -17.53 -8.24 -3.32
N ILE A 1016 -18.66 -8.37 -4.04
CA ILE A 1016 -19.06 -9.59 -4.74
C ILE A 1016 -18.52 -9.68 -6.17
N GLY A 1017 -17.75 -8.68 -6.62
CA GLY A 1017 -17.00 -8.73 -7.87
C GLY A 1017 -17.53 -7.87 -9.02
N VAL A 1018 -18.45 -6.95 -8.74
CA VAL A 1018 -18.76 -5.86 -9.67
C VAL A 1018 -17.54 -4.94 -9.78
N SER A 1019 -17.04 -4.75 -10.99
CA SER A 1019 -15.76 -4.08 -11.26
C SER A 1019 -15.90 -3.09 -12.41
N ALA A 1020 -15.22 -1.94 -12.35
CA ALA A 1020 -15.10 -1.03 -13.48
C ALA A 1020 -13.92 -1.36 -14.42
N GLU A 1021 -13.41 -2.59 -14.40
CA GLU A 1021 -12.42 -3.04 -15.38
C GLU A 1021 -13.03 -3.01 -16.80
N PRO A 1022 -12.49 -2.20 -17.72
CA PRO A 1022 -13.11 -2.05 -19.04
C PRO A 1022 -12.84 -3.25 -19.95
N GLN A 1023 -13.84 -3.63 -20.73
CA GLN A 1023 -13.62 -4.34 -22.00
C GLN A 1023 -13.09 -3.32 -23.02
N ILE A 1024 -11.96 -3.63 -23.68
CA ILE A 1024 -11.36 -2.74 -24.67
C ILE A 1024 -11.36 -3.39 -26.06
N VAL A 1025 -11.92 -2.70 -27.05
CA VAL A 1025 -11.98 -3.15 -28.44
C VAL A 1025 -11.37 -2.09 -29.36
N LYS A 1026 -10.43 -2.51 -30.21
CA LYS A 1026 -9.78 -1.66 -31.21
C LYS A 1026 -10.28 -2.01 -32.61
N ALA A 1027 -10.73 -1.01 -33.35
CA ALA A 1027 -11.23 -1.13 -34.72
C ALA A 1027 -10.50 -0.15 -35.65
N ASP A 1028 -9.83 -0.68 -36.67
CA ASP A 1028 -9.25 0.15 -37.73
C ASP A 1028 -10.30 0.46 -38.78
N LEU A 1029 -10.58 1.75 -38.96
CA LEU A 1029 -11.59 2.26 -39.89
C LEU A 1029 -10.92 2.59 -41.23
N GLY A 1030 -11.21 1.80 -42.27
CA GLY A 1030 -10.81 2.11 -43.63
C GLY A 1030 -11.50 3.33 -44.21
N PRO A 1031 -10.94 3.94 -45.28
CA PRO A 1031 -11.56 5.07 -45.97
C PRO A 1031 -13.00 4.76 -46.41
N ALA A 1032 -13.96 5.50 -45.87
CA ALA A 1032 -15.39 5.33 -46.10
C ALA A 1032 -15.91 3.89 -45.92
N GLU A 1033 -15.25 3.09 -45.08
CA GLU A 1033 -15.66 1.73 -44.76
C GLU A 1033 -16.92 1.74 -43.88
N TYR A 1034 -16.97 2.66 -42.92
CA TYR A 1034 -18.08 2.83 -41.99
C TYR A 1034 -18.77 4.18 -42.17
N ALA A 1035 -20.10 4.18 -42.04
CA ALA A 1035 -20.94 5.36 -42.26
C ALA A 1035 -21.05 6.24 -41.02
N PHE A 1036 -21.22 5.63 -39.86
CA PHE A 1036 -21.31 6.28 -38.55
C PHE A 1036 -20.96 5.30 -37.45
N VAL A 1037 -20.69 5.84 -36.26
CA VAL A 1037 -20.73 5.11 -34.99
C VAL A 1037 -21.85 5.68 -34.14
N VAL A 1038 -22.56 4.80 -33.42
CA VAL A 1038 -23.57 5.20 -32.44
C VAL A 1038 -23.25 4.58 -31.08
N LEU A 1039 -23.33 5.38 -30.02
CA LEU A 1039 -23.25 4.96 -28.63
C LEU A 1039 -24.63 5.15 -27.99
N MET A 1040 -25.09 4.23 -27.16
CA MET A 1040 -26.42 4.33 -26.54
C MET A 1040 -26.55 3.64 -25.17
N SER A 1041 -27.52 4.07 -24.37
CA SER A 1041 -27.95 3.40 -23.13
C SER A 1041 -28.87 2.22 -23.39
N ASP A 1042 -29.13 1.44 -22.35
CA ASP A 1042 -29.97 0.25 -22.40
C ASP A 1042 -31.43 0.55 -22.75
N GLY A 1043 -31.95 1.75 -22.45
CA GLY A 1043 -33.30 2.19 -22.83
C GLY A 1043 -33.53 2.25 -24.34
N ILE A 1044 -32.48 2.13 -25.14
CA ILE A 1044 -32.56 1.98 -26.60
C ILE A 1044 -32.21 0.53 -27.00
N SER A 1045 -31.09 0.00 -26.51
CA SER A 1045 -30.54 -1.28 -26.96
C SER A 1045 -31.32 -2.51 -26.45
N SER A 1046 -32.08 -2.36 -25.37
CA SER A 1046 -33.01 -3.39 -24.86
C SER A 1046 -34.33 -3.43 -25.64
N VAL A 1047 -34.73 -2.29 -26.22
CA VAL A 1047 -36.01 -2.14 -26.92
C VAL A 1047 -35.88 -2.42 -28.41
N LEU A 1048 -34.78 -1.98 -29.03
CA LEU A 1048 -34.56 -2.05 -30.47
C LEU A 1048 -33.41 -3.00 -30.80
N SER A 1049 -33.57 -3.77 -31.88
CA SER A 1049 -32.45 -4.56 -32.42
C SER A 1049 -31.38 -3.66 -33.04
N ASP A 1050 -30.13 -4.13 -33.06
CA ASP A 1050 -29.01 -3.41 -33.67
C ASP A 1050 -29.29 -2.95 -35.11
N GLN A 1051 -30.02 -3.78 -35.87
CA GLN A 1051 -30.35 -3.46 -37.26
C GLN A 1051 -31.44 -2.37 -37.33
N GLU A 1052 -32.45 -2.38 -36.45
CA GLU A 1052 -33.44 -1.30 -36.37
C GLU A 1052 -32.77 0.03 -36.03
N ILE A 1053 -31.84 0.02 -35.07
CA ILE A 1053 -31.06 1.20 -34.66
C ILE A 1053 -30.31 1.79 -35.86
N VAL A 1054 -29.55 0.97 -36.58
CA VAL A 1054 -28.78 1.40 -37.75
C VAL A 1054 -29.68 1.91 -38.86
N ASP A 1055 -30.82 1.27 -39.10
CA ASP A 1055 -31.75 1.67 -40.16
C ASP A 1055 -32.47 2.99 -39.87
N ILE A 1056 -32.83 3.26 -38.60
CA ILE A 1056 -33.38 4.56 -38.18
C ILE A 1056 -32.36 5.68 -38.44
N ILE A 1057 -31.10 5.47 -38.05
CA ILE A 1057 -30.04 6.47 -38.26
C ILE A 1057 -29.80 6.73 -39.76
N LYS A 1058 -29.93 5.70 -40.61
CA LYS A 1058 -29.77 5.83 -42.06
C LYS A 1058 -30.83 6.72 -42.70
N GLU A 1059 -32.03 6.83 -42.13
CA GLU A 1059 -33.14 7.69 -42.61
C GLU A 1059 -32.91 9.17 -42.32
N ALA A 1060 -32.17 9.47 -41.26
CA ALA A 1060 -31.94 10.84 -40.83
C ALA A 1060 -31.00 11.59 -41.77
N LYS A 1061 -31.22 12.91 -41.88
CA LYS A 1061 -30.38 13.82 -42.70
C LYS A 1061 -29.06 14.16 -42.02
N THR A 1062 -29.09 14.34 -40.71
CA THR A 1062 -27.94 14.74 -39.89
C THR A 1062 -27.80 13.84 -38.67
N PRO A 1063 -26.59 13.69 -38.09
CA PRO A 1063 -26.41 12.96 -36.84
C PRO A 1063 -27.29 13.49 -35.71
N ALA A 1064 -27.49 14.81 -35.62
CA ALA A 1064 -28.38 15.41 -34.61
C ALA A 1064 -29.84 14.97 -34.77
N GLN A 1065 -30.34 14.90 -36.01
CA GLN A 1065 -31.66 14.36 -36.28
C GLN A 1065 -31.73 12.86 -35.98
N ALA A 1066 -30.69 12.12 -36.36
CA ALA A 1066 -30.61 10.68 -36.15
C ALA A 1066 -30.68 10.29 -34.68
N ALA A 1067 -29.91 10.97 -33.83
CA ALA A 1067 -29.89 10.71 -32.40
C ALA A 1067 -31.26 10.97 -31.76
N LYS A 1068 -31.95 12.04 -32.18
CA LYS A 1068 -33.30 12.37 -31.73
C LYS A 1068 -34.34 11.36 -32.21
N ASP A 1069 -34.35 11.04 -33.50
CA ASP A 1069 -35.29 10.07 -34.07
C ASP A 1069 -35.16 8.70 -33.40
N LEU A 1070 -33.92 8.30 -33.08
CA LEU A 1070 -33.64 7.06 -32.39
C LEU A 1070 -34.19 7.06 -30.96
N THR A 1071 -33.94 8.10 -30.17
CA THR A 1071 -34.46 8.19 -28.79
C THR A 1071 -35.99 8.29 -28.77
N ASP A 1072 -36.57 9.09 -29.67
CA ASP A 1072 -38.02 9.28 -29.76
C ASP A 1072 -38.70 7.97 -30.14
N PHE A 1073 -38.17 7.24 -31.12
CA PHE A 1073 -38.72 5.95 -31.55
C PHE A 1073 -38.62 4.87 -30.46
N ALA A 1074 -37.46 4.76 -29.79
CA ALA A 1074 -37.27 3.79 -28.70
C ALA A 1074 -38.30 4.00 -27.56
N VAL A 1075 -38.51 5.26 -27.15
CA VAL A 1075 -39.48 5.61 -26.11
C VAL A 1075 -40.93 5.41 -26.57
N GLU A 1076 -41.22 5.65 -27.85
CA GLU A 1076 -42.57 5.50 -28.42
C GLU A 1076 -43.02 4.02 -28.44
N VAL A 1077 -42.12 3.11 -28.83
CA VAL A 1077 -42.46 1.68 -29.02
C VAL A 1077 -42.29 0.84 -27.76
N ALA A 1078 -41.67 1.37 -26.71
CA ALA A 1078 -41.53 0.69 -25.43
C ALA A 1078 -42.84 0.71 -24.62
N GLN A 1079 -43.18 -0.41 -23.98
CA GLN A 1079 -44.33 -0.49 -23.07
C GLN A 1079 -44.08 0.29 -21.76
N SER A 1080 -42.86 0.20 -21.23
CA SER A 1080 -42.35 0.98 -20.10
C SER A 1080 -40.94 1.46 -20.46
N ALA A 1081 -40.84 2.69 -20.98
CA ALA A 1081 -39.58 3.23 -21.49
C ALA A 1081 -38.63 3.64 -20.36
N ASP A 1082 -37.38 3.18 -20.39
CA ASP A 1082 -36.31 3.66 -19.51
C ASP A 1082 -35.71 5.01 -19.98
N ASN A 1083 -34.68 5.50 -19.28
CA ASN A 1083 -33.83 6.57 -19.77
C ASN A 1083 -33.15 6.13 -21.08
N ALA A 1084 -33.24 6.99 -22.09
CA ALA A 1084 -32.78 6.69 -23.43
C ALA A 1084 -31.84 7.81 -23.90
N THR A 1085 -30.57 7.46 -24.05
CA THR A 1085 -29.50 8.35 -24.48
C THR A 1085 -28.80 7.77 -25.70
N ALA A 1086 -28.62 8.58 -26.75
CA ALA A 1086 -27.91 8.20 -27.96
C ALA A 1086 -26.94 9.29 -28.41
N LEU A 1087 -25.71 8.89 -28.77
CA LEU A 1087 -24.75 9.72 -29.47
C LEU A 1087 -24.52 9.15 -30.87
N VAL A 1088 -24.76 9.96 -31.91
CA VAL A 1088 -24.48 9.59 -33.30
C VAL A 1088 -23.33 10.44 -33.81
N VAL A 1089 -22.26 9.77 -34.25
CA VAL A 1089 -21.05 10.40 -34.76
C VAL A 1089 -20.85 10.03 -36.22
N ARG A 1090 -20.73 11.06 -37.06
CA ARG A 1090 -20.53 10.93 -38.50
C ARG A 1090 -19.13 10.38 -38.83
N LEU A 1091 -19.04 9.35 -39.67
CA LEU A 1091 -17.77 8.85 -40.23
C LEU A 1091 -17.68 9.11 -41.75
N GLY A 1092 -16.54 8.77 -42.36
CA GLY A 1092 -16.26 9.03 -43.77
C GLY A 1092 -17.26 8.44 -44.77
N GLY A 1093 -18.01 7.39 -44.38
CA GLY A 1093 -19.03 6.76 -45.21
C GLY A 1093 -20.45 7.34 -45.09
N TRP A 1094 -20.67 8.41 -44.31
CA TRP A 1094 -22.03 8.92 -44.01
C TRP A 1094 -22.89 9.17 -45.24
N GLU A 1095 -22.32 9.78 -46.29
CA GLU A 1095 -23.07 10.09 -47.52
C GLU A 1095 -23.48 8.83 -48.31
N ARG A 1096 -22.86 7.69 -47.99
CA ARG A 1096 -23.08 6.38 -48.62
C ARG A 1096 -23.89 5.42 -47.75
N ARG A 1097 -24.40 5.89 -46.60
CA ARG A 1097 -25.14 5.07 -45.62
C ARG A 1097 -26.36 4.35 -46.18
N SER A 1098 -26.91 4.82 -47.30
CA SER A 1098 -28.07 4.23 -47.98
C SER A 1098 -27.70 3.19 -49.06
N GLU A 1099 -26.42 2.96 -49.35
CA GLU A 1099 -25.96 2.10 -50.46
C GLU A 1099 -25.98 0.60 -50.12
N GLY A 1100 -25.82 0.21 -48.85
CA GLY A 1100 -25.70 -1.19 -48.41
C GLY A 1100 -26.99 -1.79 -47.83
N GLY A 1101 -27.22 -3.10 -48.06
CA GLY A 1101 -28.16 -3.93 -47.29
C GLY A 1101 -29.64 -3.59 -47.41
N GLY A 1102 -30.12 -3.13 -48.57
CA GLY A 1102 -31.52 -2.72 -48.74
C GLY A 1102 -31.83 -1.31 -48.21
N GLY A 1103 -30.82 -0.51 -47.83
CA GLY A 1103 -31.04 0.82 -47.26
C GLY A 1103 -31.71 0.76 -45.90
N SER A 1104 -32.57 1.71 -45.53
CA SER A 1104 -33.33 1.69 -44.26
C SER A 1104 -34.58 0.78 -44.30
N ILE A 1105 -34.76 0.05 -45.41
CA ILE A 1105 -35.95 -0.75 -45.69
C ILE A 1105 -35.88 -2.10 -44.97
N GLY A 1106 -34.68 -2.56 -44.57
CA GLY A 1106 -34.45 -3.89 -43.99
C GLY A 1106 -35.33 -4.21 -42.78
N THR A 1107 -35.59 -3.22 -41.92
CA THR A 1107 -36.44 -3.35 -40.72
C THR A 1107 -37.72 -2.52 -40.80
N LYS A 1108 -38.03 -1.92 -41.96
CA LYS A 1108 -39.12 -0.94 -42.07
C LYS A 1108 -40.49 -1.52 -41.73
N GLU A 1109 -40.84 -2.69 -42.25
CA GLU A 1109 -42.12 -3.35 -41.96
C GLU A 1109 -42.26 -3.69 -40.46
N GLN A 1110 -41.17 -4.15 -39.83
CA GLN A 1110 -41.14 -4.43 -38.40
C GLN A 1110 -41.31 -3.15 -37.56
N ARG A 1111 -40.61 -2.07 -37.93
CA ARG A 1111 -40.73 -0.76 -37.26
C ARG A 1111 -42.13 -0.18 -37.40
N ASP A 1112 -42.71 -0.24 -38.60
CA ASP A 1112 -44.08 0.23 -38.88
C ASP A 1112 -45.10 -0.59 -38.07
N TYR A 1113 -44.93 -1.91 -37.97
CA TYR A 1113 -45.77 -2.78 -37.14
C TYR A 1113 -45.68 -2.43 -35.65
N ARG A 1114 -44.47 -2.28 -35.11
CA ARG A 1114 -44.27 -1.92 -33.68
C ARG A 1114 -44.85 -0.55 -33.35
N LYS A 1115 -44.75 0.41 -34.28
CA LYS A 1115 -45.38 1.72 -34.13
C LYS A 1115 -46.91 1.64 -34.10
N GLN A 1116 -47.51 0.85 -34.99
CA GLN A 1116 -48.95 0.59 -34.97
C GLN A 1116 -49.41 -0.11 -33.69
N GLU A 1117 -48.65 -1.08 -33.19
CA GLU A 1117 -48.92 -1.76 -31.92
C GLU A 1117 -48.87 -0.79 -30.73
N ALA A 1118 -47.88 0.10 -30.70
CA ALA A 1118 -47.76 1.12 -29.67
C ALA A 1118 -48.91 2.16 -29.70
N GLU A 1119 -49.49 2.41 -30.87
CA GLU A 1119 -50.63 3.29 -31.08
C GLU A 1119 -51.99 2.64 -30.74
N ASP A 1120 -52.08 1.30 -30.63
CA ASP A 1120 -53.34 0.58 -30.28
C ASP A 1120 -53.62 0.64 -28.75
N PRO A 1121 -54.68 1.35 -28.31
CA PRO A 1121 -55.02 1.46 -26.89
C PRO A 1121 -55.42 0.13 -26.23
N ARG A 1122 -55.80 -0.89 -27.01
CA ARG A 1122 -56.20 -2.21 -26.50
C ARG A 1122 -55.01 -3.12 -26.22
N ALA A 1123 -53.90 -2.94 -26.94
CA ALA A 1123 -52.66 -3.69 -26.73
C ALA A 1123 -51.98 -3.30 -25.40
N ARG A 1124 -52.04 -2.02 -25.01
CA ARG A 1124 -51.47 -1.48 -23.75
C ARG A 1124 -52.16 -1.94 -22.45
N ARG A 1125 -53.27 -2.69 -22.51
CA ARG A 1125 -54.06 -3.15 -21.33
C ARG A 1125 -53.94 -4.64 -21.02
N ARG A 1126 -53.17 -5.41 -21.80
CA ARG A 1126 -53.04 -6.86 -21.64
C ARG A 1126 -51.80 -7.25 -20.87
#